data_AF-A0A5J5K2A6-F1
#
_entry.id   AF-A0A5J5K2A6-F1
#
_cell.length_a   1.000
_cell.length_b   1.000
_cell.length_c   1.000
_cell.angle_alpha   90.00
_cell.angle_beta   90.00
_cell.angle_gamma   90.00
#
_symmetry.space_group_name_H-M   'P 1'
#
loop_
_entity.id
_entity.type
_entity.pdbx_description
1 polymer ?
#
loop_
_entity_poly.entity_id
_entity_poly.type
_entity_poly.pdbx_seq_one_letter_code
_entity_poly.pdbx_strand_id
1 'polypeptide(L)'
;MLDSLSRPMPGAGTQLKELLWRLCLLTEVPSDARQSVIGEASLSRQELDVFVHALRRYDRHVGRDAQDVARALVLRASSDLSAQDVGDAYLACAAEGDPGERAGWGFTTIGKSPQEIVSDISHLVALTGPSVVAIDQIDVMLAQSSMSLANDRSESWQQALVLERVAGGLLMLREVTRRTLTVLSCLPATWDLIQTKATDTVQDRFRETSPLRTIPDAETGRKLIEKRFATQYESAGFTPPYPTWPVRPEAFEEAHQYTPRQLLIRIDAHVRACLASGQVTELEQLTDSPPIPVVGVSPLPLDDLTGLDRRFAELRERADVAGALDPVTEDAVMPWLLSAGLKAWIAEQDETGRVFSQDPPPSSKPPLHARLRRTLDEATENEAHWCFRAISATHHSAALTRLKNASMAAGLNDQIPRRKLFVLRNQSWAKGPATQEALAAFEQAGGRVLQIEEDDLRIFAALRNLLADNPPGLQAWLVSRRPTSEVKLFAEALSDAAVPRVSDPGVRTSSRATRSPDQPRRTANPDRRVLQPEPVPHLKPPTAATPPPAFGDAPDPTGVSVAHAEGTRLHAAGPDPQVWPLQPLPGVAPIETPAVNAPLAETAARVVAPVPEASATATVAEAQAVPRPRKPLSSDEAQTASYLTIGAASSDDRPVRIALDALRKHVAVFAGSGSGKTVLIRRLVEECALRGVSSVVLDPNNDLARLGDAWPEPPGEWGEGDADRAAEYLARTDVVVWTPRKEQGRPLSFQPLPDFASVLDDPDEFGEAVDAALAALVPRAKVDGRPARAHLGRAVLREAVVHYGRQGGTALNGLVALLDDLPDGVSRLEGAARLATEMAQHLRAEMISDPLFAGKGVPVDPEVLLTPAAGKRARVSVISLTGLTSDAQRQSFVNQLQMALFSWIKRHPAGDRPLGGLFVMDEAQTFAPSGATTACTQSTLALAAQARKYGLGLVFATQAPKGLHNQITGNAATQFFGLLNAPAQITAARELARAKGGDVPDVSRLRSGQFYTAVEGGSFTKVRTPLCLSHHPSGPLTSEEVVARANRS
;
A
#
# COMPACT_ATOMS: atom_id res chain seq x y z
N MET A 1 -9.61 17.82 -2.78
CA MET A 1 -9.21 19.15 -2.30
C MET A 1 -8.55 19.99 -3.41
N LEU A 2 -7.38 19.61 -3.95
CA LEU A 2 -6.70 20.44 -4.97
C LEU A 2 -7.53 20.67 -6.26
N ASP A 3 -8.14 19.64 -6.85
CA ASP A 3 -9.11 19.81 -7.96
C ASP A 3 -10.29 20.72 -7.57
N SER A 4 -10.78 20.60 -6.33
CA SER A 4 -11.88 21.42 -5.81
C SER A 4 -11.56 22.91 -5.91
N LEU A 5 -10.31 23.30 -5.59
CA LEU A 5 -9.83 24.67 -5.73
C LEU A 5 -9.77 25.14 -7.21
N SER A 6 -9.60 24.23 -8.17
CA SER A 6 -9.65 24.54 -9.62
C SER A 6 -11.08 24.69 -10.18
N ARG A 7 -12.14 24.43 -9.39
CA ARG A 7 -13.52 24.50 -9.89
C ARG A 7 -13.93 25.95 -10.17
N PRO A 8 -14.63 26.22 -11.30
CA PRO A 8 -15.14 27.55 -11.63
C PRO A 8 -16.28 27.95 -10.68
N MET A 9 -16.50 29.25 -10.55
CA MET A 9 -17.62 29.84 -9.82
C MET A 9 -18.36 30.88 -10.67
N PRO A 10 -19.66 31.12 -10.43
CA PRO A 10 -20.37 32.27 -10.99
C PRO A 10 -19.66 33.57 -10.56
N GLY A 11 -19.41 34.48 -11.52
CA GLY A 11 -18.75 35.77 -11.23
C GLY A 11 -17.25 35.87 -11.56
N ALA A 12 -16.74 35.06 -12.52
CA ALA A 12 -15.42 35.21 -13.15
C ALA A 12 -14.18 34.79 -12.32
N GLY A 13 -14.22 33.60 -11.71
CA GLY A 13 -13.02 32.99 -11.10
C GLY A 13 -13.13 31.49 -10.82
N THR A 14 -12.04 30.92 -10.32
CA THR A 14 -12.01 29.60 -9.65
C THR A 14 -12.11 29.77 -8.14
N GLN A 15 -12.39 28.70 -7.41
CA GLN A 15 -12.34 28.71 -5.93
C GLN A 15 -10.96 29.14 -5.39
N LEU A 16 -9.87 28.78 -6.08
CA LEU A 16 -8.51 29.23 -5.77
C LEU A 16 -8.35 30.74 -5.93
N LYS A 17 -8.86 31.32 -7.04
CA LYS A 17 -8.77 32.76 -7.28
C LYS A 17 -9.52 33.56 -6.22
N GLU A 18 -10.71 33.10 -5.82
CA GLU A 18 -11.48 33.71 -4.73
C GLU A 18 -10.77 33.59 -3.37
N LEU A 19 -10.18 32.43 -3.06
CA LEU A 19 -9.40 32.23 -1.84
C LEU A 19 -8.24 33.22 -1.74
N LEU A 20 -7.47 33.36 -2.83
CA LEU A 20 -6.34 34.29 -2.90
C LEU A 20 -6.80 35.75 -2.87
N TRP A 21 -7.88 36.11 -3.57
CA TRP A 21 -8.48 37.44 -3.54
C TRP A 21 -8.92 37.82 -2.11
N ARG A 22 -9.62 36.93 -1.40
CA ARG A 22 -10.03 37.14 0.00
C ARG A 22 -8.84 37.26 0.94
N LEU A 23 -7.81 36.44 0.78
CA LEU A 23 -6.57 36.54 1.56
C LEU A 23 -5.88 37.89 1.32
N CYS A 24 -5.75 38.34 0.07
CA CYS A 24 -5.19 39.66 -0.26
C CYS A 24 -5.99 40.83 0.30
N LEU A 25 -7.32 40.74 0.35
CA LEU A 25 -8.17 41.74 0.99
C LEU A 25 -8.00 41.75 2.52
N LEU A 26 -8.02 40.58 3.17
CA LEU A 26 -7.86 40.45 4.63
C LEU A 26 -6.48 40.86 5.13
N THR A 27 -5.43 40.65 4.32
CA THR A 27 -4.04 40.95 4.66
C THR A 27 -3.56 42.31 4.14
N GLU A 28 -4.46 43.15 3.61
CA GLU A 28 -4.18 44.50 3.10
C GLU A 28 -3.09 44.56 2.00
N VAL A 29 -3.01 43.55 1.14
CA VAL A 29 -2.02 43.47 0.05
C VAL A 29 -2.27 44.58 -0.98
N PRO A 30 -1.24 45.35 -1.41
CA PRO A 30 -1.35 46.40 -2.42
C PRO A 30 -2.02 45.92 -3.72
N SER A 31 -2.67 46.85 -4.43
CA SER A 31 -3.36 46.60 -5.71
C SER A 31 -2.52 45.81 -6.72
N ASP A 32 -1.27 46.22 -6.85
CA ASP A 32 -0.39 45.81 -7.94
C ASP A 32 0.06 44.37 -7.72
N ALA A 33 0.63 44.08 -6.54
CA ALA A 33 0.95 42.73 -6.10
C ALA A 33 -0.28 41.81 -6.02
N ARG A 34 -1.48 42.35 -5.73
CA ARG A 34 -2.72 41.57 -5.68
C ARG A 34 -3.09 40.99 -7.04
N GLN A 35 -2.93 41.73 -8.13
CA GLN A 35 -3.23 41.24 -9.48
C GLN A 35 -2.30 40.07 -9.88
N SER A 36 -1.01 40.18 -9.56
CA SER A 36 -0.04 39.09 -9.75
C SER A 36 -0.33 37.87 -8.88
N VAL A 37 -0.73 38.07 -7.63
CA VAL A 37 -1.07 36.98 -6.69
C VAL A 37 -2.34 36.22 -7.07
N ILE A 38 -3.33 36.87 -7.71
CA ILE A 38 -4.57 36.21 -8.18
C ILE A 38 -4.48 35.68 -9.62
N GLY A 39 -3.31 35.76 -10.27
CA GLY A 39 -3.06 35.26 -11.62
C GLY A 39 -3.54 36.17 -12.76
N GLU A 40 -3.85 37.44 -12.49
CA GLU A 40 -4.22 38.43 -13.51
C GLU A 40 -3.03 39.16 -14.14
N ALA A 41 -1.86 39.13 -13.48
CA ALA A 41 -0.62 39.70 -13.98
C ALA A 41 0.55 38.70 -13.85
N SER A 42 1.73 39.05 -14.38
CA SER A 42 2.94 38.22 -14.33
C SER A 42 3.56 38.20 -12.94
N LEU A 43 3.60 37.03 -12.30
CA LEU A 43 4.08 36.88 -10.92
C LEU A 43 5.60 36.95 -10.80
N SER A 44 6.11 37.87 -9.97
CA SER A 44 7.49 37.90 -9.51
C SER A 44 7.65 37.36 -8.07
N ARG A 45 8.88 36.98 -7.72
CA ARG A 45 9.25 36.64 -6.33
C ARG A 45 8.96 37.78 -5.35
N GLN A 46 9.15 39.03 -5.76
CA GLN A 46 8.98 40.18 -4.87
C GLN A 46 7.53 40.34 -4.41
N GLU A 47 6.57 40.15 -5.31
CA GLU A 47 5.13 40.21 -4.98
C GLU A 47 4.70 39.00 -4.15
N LEU A 48 5.25 37.82 -4.46
CA LEU A 48 5.05 36.59 -3.68
C LEU A 48 5.55 36.74 -2.24
N ASP A 49 6.74 37.31 -2.04
CA ASP A 49 7.27 37.60 -0.72
C ASP A 49 6.49 38.74 -0.03
N VAL A 50 5.98 39.75 -0.73
CA VAL A 50 5.05 40.76 -0.17
C VAL A 50 3.78 40.11 0.38
N PHE A 51 3.16 39.19 -0.37
CA PHE A 51 1.99 38.43 0.08
C PHE A 51 2.28 37.59 1.33
N VAL A 52 3.39 36.87 1.37
CA VAL A 52 3.78 36.07 2.54
C VAL A 52 4.10 36.94 3.77
N HIS A 53 4.70 38.12 3.58
CA HIS A 53 4.92 39.07 4.68
C HIS A 53 3.62 39.71 5.20
N ALA A 54 2.67 40.00 4.31
CA ALA A 54 1.34 40.46 4.68
C ALA A 54 0.57 39.40 5.50
N LEU A 55 0.59 38.14 5.03
CA LEU A 55 0.02 37.00 5.75
C LEU A 55 0.65 36.82 7.14
N ARG A 56 1.99 36.91 7.25
CA ARG A 56 2.73 36.85 8.52
C ARG A 56 2.42 37.98 9.49
N ARG A 57 2.04 39.16 8.97
CA ARG A 57 1.63 40.32 9.78
C ARG A 57 0.20 40.15 10.31
N TYR A 58 -0.68 39.51 9.53
CA TYR A 58 -2.07 39.24 9.91
C TYR A 58 -2.18 38.07 10.91
N ASP A 59 -1.62 36.91 10.57
CA ASP A 59 -1.52 35.75 11.46
C ASP A 59 -0.08 35.22 11.47
N ARG A 60 0.59 35.37 12.62
CA ARG A 60 1.99 34.97 12.81
C ARG A 60 2.21 33.46 12.83
N HIS A 61 1.18 32.66 13.12
CA HIS A 61 1.25 31.20 13.16
C HIS A 61 1.00 30.64 11.75
N VAL A 62 -0.12 31.00 11.12
CA VAL A 62 -0.45 30.56 9.76
C VAL A 62 0.59 31.10 8.75
N GLY A 63 0.98 32.38 8.84
CA GLY A 63 2.00 32.96 7.97
C GLY A 63 3.43 32.46 8.24
N ARG A 64 3.70 31.82 9.39
CA ARG A 64 4.98 31.12 9.60
C ARG A 64 4.95 29.73 9.00
N ASP A 65 3.91 28.97 9.31
CA ASP A 65 3.91 27.52 9.14
C ASP A 65 3.36 27.15 7.75
N ALA A 66 2.26 27.78 7.31
CA ALA A 66 1.65 27.56 6.00
C ALA A 66 2.29 28.34 4.84
N GLN A 67 3.34 29.13 5.07
CA GLN A 67 3.94 30.04 4.07
C GLN A 67 4.25 29.38 2.71
N ASP A 68 4.81 28.17 2.72
CA ASP A 68 5.31 27.52 1.51
C ASP A 68 4.16 26.84 0.74
N VAL A 69 3.08 26.48 1.45
CA VAL A 69 1.80 26.09 0.84
C VAL A 69 1.08 27.31 0.26
N ALA A 70 1.12 28.46 0.95
CA ALA A 70 0.61 29.72 0.42
C ALA A 70 1.37 30.15 -0.86
N ARG A 71 2.72 30.01 -0.88
CA ARG A 71 3.52 30.20 -2.10
C ARG A 71 3.07 29.27 -3.23
N ALA A 72 2.97 27.97 -2.95
CA ALA A 72 2.58 26.98 -3.95
C ALA A 72 1.15 27.19 -4.50
N LEU A 73 0.21 27.65 -3.67
CA LEU A 73 -1.15 28.01 -4.12
C LEU A 73 -1.17 29.23 -5.05
N VAL A 74 -0.34 30.24 -4.79
CA VAL A 74 -0.18 31.41 -5.68
C VAL A 74 0.50 31.01 -6.99
N LEU A 75 1.55 30.18 -6.93
CA LEU A 75 2.21 29.63 -8.10
C LEU A 75 1.26 28.81 -8.99
N ARG A 76 0.40 27.96 -8.40
CA ARG A 76 -0.68 27.22 -9.09
C ARG A 76 -1.71 28.14 -9.78
N ALA A 77 -1.91 29.35 -9.24
CA ALA A 77 -2.80 30.38 -9.78
C ALA A 77 -2.14 31.30 -10.82
N SER A 78 -0.80 31.35 -10.88
CA SER A 78 -0.02 32.15 -11.84
C SER A 78 -0.43 31.87 -13.28
N SER A 79 -0.24 32.85 -14.17
CA SER A 79 -0.37 32.68 -15.62
C SER A 79 0.81 31.93 -16.26
N ASP A 80 1.98 31.93 -15.62
CA ASP A 80 3.19 31.22 -16.08
C ASP A 80 3.11 29.71 -15.75
N LEU A 81 3.25 28.88 -16.78
CA LEU A 81 3.22 27.42 -16.69
C LEU A 81 4.39 26.85 -15.85
N SER A 82 5.57 27.47 -15.90
CA SER A 82 6.73 26.98 -15.15
C SER A 82 6.55 27.20 -13.63
N ALA A 83 6.10 28.39 -13.24
CA ALA A 83 5.61 28.66 -11.89
C ALA A 83 4.54 27.66 -11.44
N GLN A 84 3.53 27.38 -12.28
CA GLN A 84 2.46 26.43 -11.97
C GLN A 84 2.97 25.01 -11.72
N ASP A 85 3.81 24.46 -12.61
CA ASP A 85 4.35 23.10 -12.47
C ASP A 85 5.21 22.98 -11.17
N VAL A 86 5.95 24.03 -10.77
CA VAL A 86 6.66 24.08 -9.47
C VAL A 86 5.69 24.08 -8.27
N GLY A 87 4.61 24.87 -8.35
CA GLY A 87 3.58 24.94 -7.31
C GLY A 87 2.84 23.61 -7.14
N ASP A 88 2.41 23.00 -8.24
CA ASP A 88 1.70 21.72 -8.23
C ASP A 88 2.62 20.55 -7.85
N ALA A 89 3.91 20.57 -8.23
CA ALA A 89 4.88 19.60 -7.75
C ALA A 89 5.06 19.68 -6.22
N TYR A 90 5.05 20.87 -5.62
CA TYR A 90 5.10 21.01 -4.16
C TYR A 90 3.80 20.52 -3.50
N LEU A 91 2.64 20.93 -4.01
CA LEU A 91 1.32 20.53 -3.47
C LEU A 91 1.03 19.03 -3.62
N ALA A 92 1.67 18.35 -4.58
CA ALA A 92 1.62 16.90 -4.78
C ALA A 92 2.73 16.11 -4.05
N CYS A 93 3.50 16.76 -3.16
CA CYS A 93 4.64 16.16 -2.43
C CYS A 93 5.73 15.55 -3.36
N ALA A 94 5.89 16.05 -4.58
CA ALA A 94 6.90 15.58 -5.53
C ALA A 94 8.30 16.15 -5.21
N ALA A 95 9.33 15.52 -5.75
CA ALA A 95 10.68 16.09 -5.80
C ALA A 95 10.70 17.40 -6.61
N GLU A 96 11.78 18.17 -6.49
CA GLU A 96 12.06 19.29 -7.40
C GLU A 96 12.34 18.76 -8.82
N GLY A 97 12.07 19.57 -9.84
CA GLY A 97 12.36 19.21 -11.23
C GLY A 97 13.83 19.37 -11.52
N ASP A 98 14.32 20.59 -11.30
CA ASP A 98 15.72 20.96 -11.32
C ASP A 98 16.17 21.46 -9.93
N PRO A 99 17.41 21.16 -9.49
CA PRO A 99 17.84 21.50 -8.13
C PRO A 99 17.83 23.01 -7.86
N GLY A 100 16.94 23.46 -6.96
CA GLY A 100 16.88 24.85 -6.52
C GLY A 100 15.79 25.70 -7.17
N GLU A 101 14.93 25.15 -8.04
CA GLU A 101 13.75 25.87 -8.56
C GLU A 101 12.92 26.49 -7.44
N ARG A 102 12.67 25.73 -6.37
CA ARG A 102 11.90 26.19 -5.20
C ARG A 102 12.65 27.24 -4.38
N ALA A 103 13.98 27.18 -4.32
CA ALA A 103 14.80 28.21 -3.68
C ALA A 103 14.73 29.56 -4.45
N GLY A 104 14.59 29.49 -5.78
CA GLY A 104 14.29 30.65 -6.64
C GLY A 104 13.02 31.38 -6.22
N TRP A 105 11.93 30.64 -5.97
CA TRP A 105 10.65 31.16 -5.50
C TRP A 105 10.55 31.38 -3.97
N GLY A 106 11.65 31.19 -3.23
CA GLY A 106 11.73 31.54 -1.80
C GLY A 106 11.08 30.52 -0.84
N PHE A 107 10.92 29.27 -1.26
CA PHE A 107 10.52 28.18 -0.34
C PHE A 107 11.58 27.97 0.76
N THR A 108 11.12 27.55 1.94
CA THR A 108 11.97 27.41 3.14
C THR A 108 12.03 25.98 3.70
N THR A 109 11.09 25.11 3.33
CA THR A 109 11.05 23.70 3.77
C THR A 109 11.39 22.73 2.64
N ILE A 110 12.28 21.76 2.93
CA ILE A 110 12.76 20.73 1.99
C ILE A 110 11.62 19.81 1.50
N GLY A 111 10.54 19.69 2.28
CA GLY A 111 9.30 19.02 1.89
C GLY A 111 8.29 19.03 3.03
N LYS A 112 7.05 18.64 2.72
CA LYS A 112 5.96 18.41 3.68
C LYS A 112 5.21 17.13 3.33
N SER A 113 4.66 16.47 4.35
CA SER A 113 3.74 15.35 4.15
C SER A 113 2.39 15.82 3.57
N PRO A 114 1.63 14.93 2.89
CA PRO A 114 0.29 15.27 2.39
C PRO A 114 -0.65 15.77 3.50
N GLN A 115 -0.49 15.27 4.72
CA GLN A 115 -1.26 15.68 5.90
C GLN A 115 -0.97 17.13 6.31
N GLU A 116 0.30 17.53 6.33
CA GLU A 116 0.70 18.92 6.62
C GLU A 116 0.20 19.89 5.53
N ILE A 117 0.28 19.51 4.25
CA ILE A 117 -0.26 20.32 3.15
C ILE A 117 -1.78 20.50 3.28
N VAL A 118 -2.54 19.44 3.62
CA VAL A 118 -3.99 19.55 3.87
C VAL A 118 -4.29 20.43 5.10
N SER A 119 -3.48 20.36 6.16
CA SER A 119 -3.58 21.25 7.33
C SER A 119 -3.42 22.71 6.93
N ASP A 120 -2.36 23.03 6.19
CA ASP A 120 -2.04 24.39 5.78
C ASP A 120 -3.08 24.98 4.83
N ILE A 121 -3.58 24.21 3.86
CA ILE A 121 -4.68 24.65 3.00
C ILE A 121 -5.93 24.93 3.86
N SER A 122 -6.25 24.06 4.83
CA SER A 122 -7.37 24.29 5.74
C SER A 122 -7.17 25.53 6.62
N HIS A 123 -5.97 25.75 7.16
CA HIS A 123 -5.62 26.93 7.94
C HIS A 123 -5.78 28.22 7.12
N LEU A 124 -5.30 28.24 5.87
CA LEU A 124 -5.43 29.38 4.96
C LEU A 124 -6.90 29.66 4.60
N VAL A 125 -7.68 28.62 4.28
CA VAL A 125 -9.13 28.74 4.02
C VAL A 125 -9.86 29.26 5.25
N ALA A 126 -9.52 28.78 6.45
CA ALA A 126 -10.15 29.15 7.72
C ALA A 126 -9.97 30.64 8.10
N LEU A 127 -8.97 31.34 7.56
CA LEU A 127 -8.88 32.80 7.67
C LEU A 127 -10.01 33.49 6.89
N THR A 128 -10.34 32.98 5.70
CA THR A 128 -11.33 33.59 4.79
C THR A 128 -12.79 33.25 5.09
N GLY A 129 -13.06 32.18 5.85
CA GLY A 129 -14.42 31.79 6.22
C GLY A 129 -14.53 30.36 6.75
N PRO A 130 -15.77 29.90 7.07
CA PRO A 130 -16.05 28.48 7.24
C PRO A 130 -15.95 27.75 5.89
N SER A 131 -15.60 26.46 5.93
CA SER A 131 -15.50 25.60 4.74
C SER A 131 -16.29 24.31 4.90
N VAL A 132 -16.61 23.67 3.78
CA VAL A 132 -17.24 22.34 3.74
C VAL A 132 -16.36 21.42 2.91
N VAL A 133 -16.00 20.26 3.45
CA VAL A 133 -15.32 19.18 2.73
C VAL A 133 -16.30 18.02 2.63
N ALA A 134 -16.92 17.88 1.46
CA ALA A 134 -17.74 16.73 1.13
C ALA A 134 -16.85 15.58 0.61
N ILE A 135 -17.08 14.38 1.15
CA ILE A 135 -16.44 13.12 0.77
C ILE A 135 -17.56 12.18 0.30
N ASP A 136 -17.30 11.47 -0.79
CA ASP A 136 -18.24 10.63 -1.51
C ASP A 136 -17.48 9.46 -2.15
N GLN A 137 -18.18 8.43 -2.63
CA GLN A 137 -17.60 7.26 -3.32
C GLN A 137 -16.59 6.41 -2.50
N ILE A 138 -16.63 6.47 -1.16
CA ILE A 138 -15.83 5.56 -0.32
C ILE A 138 -16.26 4.09 -0.49
N ASP A 139 -17.52 3.89 -0.89
CA ASP A 139 -18.18 2.61 -1.16
C ASP A 139 -17.49 1.87 -2.30
N VAL A 140 -17.22 2.54 -3.41
CA VAL A 140 -16.52 1.97 -4.57
C VAL A 140 -15.10 1.51 -4.19
N MET A 141 -14.44 2.21 -3.25
CA MET A 141 -13.12 1.79 -2.75
C MET A 141 -13.20 0.53 -1.87
N LEU A 142 -14.28 0.38 -1.10
CA LEU A 142 -14.43 -0.73 -0.16
C LEU A 142 -15.04 -1.98 -0.83
N ALA A 143 -16.05 -1.81 -1.70
CA ALA A 143 -16.66 -2.87 -2.52
C ALA A 143 -15.67 -3.52 -3.51
N GLN A 144 -14.71 -2.76 -4.04
CA GLN A 144 -13.65 -3.35 -4.85
C GLN A 144 -12.66 -4.17 -3.99
N SER A 145 -12.39 -3.78 -2.74
CA SER A 145 -11.52 -4.56 -1.84
C SER A 145 -12.17 -5.85 -1.33
N SER A 146 -13.51 -5.90 -1.22
CA SER A 146 -14.22 -7.14 -0.92
C SER A 146 -14.28 -8.11 -2.10
N MET A 147 -14.50 -7.62 -3.33
CA MET A 147 -14.60 -8.50 -4.51
C MET A 147 -13.27 -8.97 -5.11
N SER A 148 -12.17 -8.21 -4.99
CA SER A 148 -10.84 -8.66 -5.48
C SER A 148 -10.37 -9.95 -4.78
N LEU A 149 -10.86 -10.19 -3.56
CA LEU A 149 -10.48 -11.31 -2.68
C LEU A 149 -11.58 -12.37 -2.53
N ALA A 150 -12.75 -12.21 -3.18
CA ALA A 150 -13.90 -13.09 -2.97
C ALA A 150 -13.72 -14.54 -3.49
N ASN A 151 -12.66 -14.81 -4.25
CA ASN A 151 -12.31 -16.16 -4.73
C ASN A 151 -11.41 -16.96 -3.78
N ASP A 152 -10.82 -16.34 -2.74
CA ASP A 152 -9.95 -17.02 -1.77
C ASP A 152 -10.44 -16.77 -0.34
N ARG A 153 -10.91 -17.83 0.35
CA ARG A 153 -11.54 -17.77 1.68
C ARG A 153 -10.61 -17.32 2.84
N SER A 154 -9.36 -17.01 2.54
CA SER A 154 -8.29 -16.72 3.53
C SER A 154 -8.27 -15.26 4.02
N GLU A 155 -8.59 -14.29 3.16
CA GLU A 155 -8.01 -12.93 3.28
C GLU A 155 -8.89 -11.86 3.97
N SER A 156 -9.45 -12.20 5.13
CA SER A 156 -10.16 -11.24 6.02
C SER A 156 -9.33 -10.01 6.44
N TRP A 157 -7.99 -10.07 6.34
CA TRP A 157 -7.10 -9.08 6.94
C TRP A 157 -6.84 -7.85 6.04
N GLN A 158 -6.72 -8.02 4.73
CA GLN A 158 -6.44 -6.92 3.80
C GLN A 158 -7.58 -5.90 3.78
N GLN A 159 -8.83 -6.39 3.72
CA GLN A 159 -10.05 -5.59 3.79
C GLN A 159 -10.10 -4.74 5.08
N ALA A 160 -9.78 -5.34 6.22
CA ALA A 160 -9.75 -4.64 7.51
C ALA A 160 -8.64 -3.56 7.59
N LEU A 161 -7.50 -3.77 6.92
CA LEU A 161 -6.41 -2.80 6.83
C LEU A 161 -6.75 -1.61 5.92
N VAL A 162 -7.39 -1.85 4.77
CA VAL A 162 -7.92 -0.78 3.90
C VAL A 162 -8.97 0.05 4.65
N LEU A 163 -9.85 -0.61 5.39
CA LEU A 163 -10.92 0.02 6.16
C LEU A 163 -10.38 0.88 7.33
N GLU A 164 -9.39 0.40 8.09
CA GLU A 164 -8.69 1.22 9.11
C GLU A 164 -7.90 2.38 8.47
N ARG A 165 -7.35 2.22 7.25
CA ARG A 165 -6.68 3.30 6.53
C ARG A 165 -7.67 4.41 6.10
N VAL A 166 -8.88 4.04 5.67
CA VAL A 166 -9.96 4.99 5.38
C VAL A 166 -10.46 5.66 6.67
N ALA A 167 -10.76 4.89 7.71
CA ALA A 167 -11.24 5.40 9.00
C ALA A 167 -10.22 6.34 9.67
N GLY A 168 -8.95 5.95 9.73
CA GLY A 168 -7.85 6.80 10.21
C GLY A 168 -7.65 8.04 9.36
N GLY A 169 -7.87 7.97 8.03
CA GLY A 169 -7.86 9.13 7.15
C GLY A 169 -8.98 10.13 7.46
N LEU A 170 -10.20 9.64 7.73
CA LEU A 170 -11.36 10.46 8.13
C LEU A 170 -11.16 11.11 9.51
N LEU A 171 -10.57 10.39 10.46
CA LEU A 171 -10.17 10.94 11.77
C LEU A 171 -9.13 12.05 11.62
N MET A 172 -8.01 11.75 10.95
CA MET A 172 -6.93 12.72 10.72
C MET A 172 -7.44 13.98 10.03
N LEU A 173 -8.28 13.86 8.98
CA LEU A 173 -8.84 15.02 8.30
C LEU A 173 -9.65 15.92 9.25
N ARG A 174 -10.42 15.33 10.16
CA ARG A 174 -11.21 16.07 11.15
C ARG A 174 -10.34 16.76 12.22
N GLU A 175 -9.28 16.09 12.68
CA GLU A 175 -8.36 16.63 13.69
C GLU A 175 -7.46 17.74 13.13
N VAL A 176 -7.12 17.65 11.85
CA VAL A 176 -6.16 18.53 11.17
C VAL A 176 -6.80 19.76 10.52
N THR A 177 -8.11 19.75 10.26
CA THR A 177 -8.82 20.87 9.61
C THR A 177 -9.43 21.86 10.63
N ARG A 178 -9.42 23.16 10.30
CA ARG A 178 -10.00 24.23 11.13
C ARG A 178 -11.17 24.92 10.42
N ARG A 179 -12.23 25.22 11.19
CA ARG A 179 -13.49 25.84 10.69
C ARG A 179 -14.09 25.10 9.49
N THR A 180 -13.86 23.79 9.41
CA THR A 180 -14.29 22.91 8.32
C THR A 180 -15.40 21.98 8.80
N LEU A 181 -16.51 21.93 8.08
CA LEU A 181 -17.52 20.89 8.20
C LEU A 181 -17.15 19.73 7.26
N THR A 182 -16.79 18.59 7.81
CA THR A 182 -16.65 17.36 7.01
C THR A 182 -18.02 16.71 6.84
N VAL A 183 -18.43 16.44 5.61
CA VAL A 183 -19.65 15.71 5.27
C VAL A 183 -19.24 14.42 4.55
N LEU A 184 -19.78 13.28 4.98
CA LEU A 184 -19.53 11.98 4.36
C LEU A 184 -20.83 11.46 3.73
N SER A 185 -20.74 11.07 2.45
CA SER A 185 -21.74 10.33 1.69
C SER A 185 -21.25 8.89 1.55
N CYS A 186 -22.09 7.93 1.95
CA CYS A 186 -21.85 6.49 1.79
C CYS A 186 -23.13 5.65 1.95
N LEU A 187 -23.09 4.39 1.53
CA LEU A 187 -24.13 3.40 1.72
C LEU A 187 -24.21 2.96 3.20
N PRO A 188 -25.41 2.58 3.71
CA PRO A 188 -25.55 2.09 5.09
C PRO A 188 -24.62 0.91 5.43
N ALA A 189 -24.50 -0.08 4.54
CA ALA A 189 -23.62 -1.23 4.75
C ALA A 189 -22.13 -0.85 4.83
N THR A 190 -21.72 0.22 4.14
CA THR A 190 -20.36 0.78 4.25
C THR A 190 -20.16 1.47 5.60
N TRP A 191 -21.18 2.18 6.08
CA TRP A 191 -21.16 2.78 7.41
C TRP A 191 -21.12 1.72 8.52
N ASP A 192 -21.94 0.66 8.43
CA ASP A 192 -21.93 -0.48 9.34
C ASP A 192 -20.55 -1.17 9.40
N LEU A 193 -19.87 -1.30 8.26
CA LEU A 193 -18.52 -1.84 8.20
C LEU A 193 -17.51 -0.94 8.90
N ILE A 194 -17.54 0.39 8.64
CA ILE A 194 -16.69 1.36 9.36
C ILE A 194 -16.96 1.25 10.87
N GLN A 195 -18.24 1.27 11.28
CA GLN A 195 -18.64 1.25 12.68
C GLN A 195 -18.21 -0.03 13.40
N THR A 196 -18.40 -1.20 12.79
CA THR A 196 -18.12 -2.50 13.44
C THR A 196 -16.65 -2.93 13.39
N LYS A 197 -15.85 -2.43 12.44
CA LYS A 197 -14.46 -2.89 12.24
C LYS A 197 -13.40 -1.92 12.72
N ALA A 198 -13.60 -0.61 12.51
CA ALA A 198 -12.60 0.40 12.82
C ALA A 198 -12.42 0.62 14.35
N THR A 199 -11.71 1.69 14.69
CA THR A 199 -11.56 2.17 16.06
C THR A 199 -12.75 3.04 16.51
N ASP A 200 -13.13 2.88 17.78
CA ASP A 200 -14.37 3.41 18.37
C ASP A 200 -14.46 4.94 18.30
N THR A 201 -13.30 5.60 18.28
CA THR A 201 -13.11 7.05 18.13
C THR A 201 -13.71 7.63 16.85
N VAL A 202 -14.00 6.83 15.81
CA VAL A 202 -14.73 7.30 14.62
C VAL A 202 -16.18 7.64 14.97
N GLN A 203 -16.82 6.80 15.80
CA GLN A 203 -18.25 6.88 16.13
C GLN A 203 -18.56 8.12 16.99
N ASP A 204 -17.72 8.40 18.00
CA ASP A 204 -17.83 9.58 18.86
C ASP A 204 -17.73 10.93 18.12
N ARG A 205 -17.29 10.90 16.86
CA ARG A 205 -16.98 12.08 16.06
C ARG A 205 -18.03 12.31 14.97
N PHE A 206 -18.31 11.31 14.15
CA PHE A 206 -19.28 11.45 13.06
C PHE A 206 -20.70 11.22 13.58
N ARG A 207 -21.58 12.21 13.34
CA ARG A 207 -23.00 12.09 13.66
C ARG A 207 -23.73 11.57 12.44
N GLU A 208 -24.41 10.43 12.58
CA GLU A 208 -25.31 9.94 11.56
C GLU A 208 -26.46 10.93 11.35
N THR A 209 -26.66 11.36 10.11
CA THR A 209 -27.84 12.12 9.68
C THR A 209 -28.78 11.17 8.95
N SER A 210 -30.09 11.35 9.14
CA SER A 210 -31.13 10.46 8.58
C SER A 210 -30.86 10.07 7.13
N PRO A 211 -30.96 8.78 6.76
CA PRO A 211 -30.67 8.33 5.40
C PRO A 211 -31.63 8.97 4.39
N LEU A 212 -31.13 9.21 3.16
CA LEU A 212 -31.93 9.69 2.05
C LEU A 212 -32.94 8.61 1.63
N ARG A 213 -34.21 8.82 1.97
CA ARG A 213 -35.34 7.91 1.68
C ARG A 213 -35.95 8.18 0.30
N THR A 214 -37.06 7.51 0.00
CA THR A 214 -37.93 7.89 -1.12
C THR A 214 -38.43 9.33 -0.98
N ILE A 215 -38.95 9.88 -2.07
CA ILE A 215 -39.47 11.25 -2.11
C ILE A 215 -40.61 11.38 -1.08
N PRO A 216 -40.63 12.42 -0.21
CA PRO A 216 -41.60 12.50 0.88
C PRO A 216 -43.04 12.75 0.41
N ASP A 217 -43.22 13.41 -0.73
CA ASP A 217 -44.52 13.86 -1.24
C ASP A 217 -44.48 14.15 -2.75
N ALA A 218 -45.65 14.16 -3.40
CA ALA A 218 -45.80 14.41 -4.83
C ALA A 218 -45.31 15.80 -5.28
N GLU A 219 -45.45 16.83 -4.45
CA GLU A 219 -45.07 18.20 -4.79
C GLU A 219 -43.53 18.36 -4.82
N THR A 220 -42.81 17.70 -3.91
CA THR A 220 -41.35 17.59 -3.91
C THR A 220 -40.86 16.84 -5.16
N GLY A 221 -41.55 15.76 -5.57
CA GLY A 221 -41.27 15.07 -6.83
C GLY A 221 -41.46 15.97 -8.05
N ARG A 222 -42.59 16.67 -8.14
CA ARG A 222 -42.92 17.62 -9.21
C ARG A 222 -41.89 18.76 -9.30
N LYS A 223 -41.55 19.38 -8.17
CA LYS A 223 -40.56 20.49 -8.06
C LYS A 223 -39.14 20.08 -8.47
N LEU A 224 -38.76 18.81 -8.26
CA LEU A 224 -37.46 18.28 -8.68
C LEU A 224 -37.33 18.27 -10.21
N ILE A 225 -38.38 17.85 -10.91
CA ILE A 225 -38.42 17.78 -12.37
C ILE A 225 -38.59 19.16 -12.99
N GLU A 226 -39.52 19.97 -12.47
CA GLU A 226 -39.76 21.36 -12.87
C GLU A 226 -38.46 22.18 -12.90
N LYS A 227 -37.64 22.12 -11.82
CA LYS A 227 -36.34 22.81 -11.78
C LYS A 227 -35.32 22.27 -12.79
N ARG A 228 -35.30 20.97 -13.04
CA ARG A 228 -34.37 20.35 -14.00
C ARG A 228 -34.75 20.67 -15.45
N PHE A 229 -36.04 20.75 -15.74
CA PHE A 229 -36.57 21.01 -17.07
C PHE A 229 -36.55 22.49 -17.42
N ALA A 230 -36.89 23.39 -16.49
CA ALA A 230 -36.89 24.84 -16.72
C ALA A 230 -35.57 25.35 -17.32
N THR A 231 -34.41 25.00 -16.72
CA THR A 231 -33.09 25.42 -17.23
C THR A 231 -32.80 24.91 -18.64
N GLN A 232 -33.29 23.73 -19.02
CA GLN A 232 -33.11 23.19 -20.37
C GLN A 232 -34.04 23.89 -21.36
N TYR A 233 -35.30 24.12 -21.00
CA TYR A 233 -36.28 24.81 -21.83
C TYR A 233 -35.96 26.28 -22.05
N GLU A 234 -35.48 26.99 -21.04
CA GLU A 234 -34.91 28.34 -21.17
C GLU A 234 -33.72 28.35 -22.15
N SER A 235 -32.79 27.39 -22.03
CA SER A 235 -31.61 27.30 -22.91
C SER A 235 -31.96 26.95 -24.37
N ALA A 236 -33.06 26.23 -24.58
CA ALA A 236 -33.58 25.85 -25.90
C ALA A 236 -34.55 26.90 -26.50
N GLY A 237 -34.93 27.93 -25.75
CA GLY A 237 -35.94 28.91 -26.16
C GLY A 237 -37.34 28.32 -26.33
N PHE A 238 -37.64 27.19 -25.67
CA PHE A 238 -38.90 26.45 -25.83
C PHE A 238 -39.83 26.68 -24.63
N THR A 239 -41.09 27.04 -24.90
CA THR A 239 -42.12 27.15 -23.85
C THR A 239 -42.93 25.85 -23.78
N PRO A 240 -42.78 25.02 -22.72
CA PRO A 240 -43.55 23.79 -22.59
C PRO A 240 -45.03 24.08 -22.23
N PRO A 241 -45.97 23.16 -22.55
CA PRO A 241 -47.38 23.30 -22.15
C PRO A 241 -47.60 23.40 -20.63
N TYR A 242 -46.74 22.76 -19.84
CA TYR A 242 -46.68 22.85 -18.39
C TYR A 242 -45.27 22.48 -17.88
N PRO A 243 -44.84 22.89 -16.67
CA PRO A 243 -43.41 22.88 -16.29
C PRO A 243 -42.74 21.49 -16.18
N THR A 244 -43.52 20.41 -16.12
CA THR A 244 -43.01 19.01 -16.06
C THR A 244 -43.23 18.22 -17.35
N TRP A 245 -43.75 18.84 -18.42
CA TRP A 245 -43.98 18.18 -19.71
C TRP A 245 -42.71 17.44 -20.19
N PRO A 246 -42.80 16.21 -20.72
CA PRO A 246 -44.01 15.44 -21.06
C PRO A 246 -44.56 14.57 -19.91
N VAL A 247 -44.22 14.84 -18.64
CA VAL A 247 -44.71 14.08 -17.48
C VAL A 247 -45.84 14.85 -16.79
N ARG A 248 -47.06 14.30 -16.82
CA ARG A 248 -48.24 14.98 -16.27
C ARG A 248 -48.11 15.24 -14.76
N PRO A 249 -48.70 16.33 -14.22
CA PRO A 249 -48.72 16.60 -12.79
C PRO A 249 -49.26 15.43 -11.94
N GLU A 250 -50.24 14.70 -12.46
CA GLU A 250 -50.91 13.58 -11.78
C GLU A 250 -49.98 12.38 -11.58
N ALA A 251 -49.05 12.12 -12.51
CA ALA A 251 -48.08 11.01 -12.40
C ALA A 251 -47.19 11.12 -11.15
N PHE A 252 -47.02 12.33 -10.60
CA PHE A 252 -46.24 12.54 -9.39
C PHE A 252 -46.92 12.06 -8.10
N GLU A 253 -48.19 11.68 -8.11
CA GLU A 253 -48.82 11.03 -6.94
C GLU A 253 -48.06 9.75 -6.53
N GLU A 254 -47.56 8.99 -7.50
CA GLU A 254 -46.76 7.77 -7.26
C GLU A 254 -45.30 8.05 -6.86
N ALA A 255 -44.82 9.30 -6.94
CA ALA A 255 -43.42 9.64 -6.72
C ALA A 255 -42.89 9.22 -5.33
N HIS A 256 -43.78 9.09 -4.33
CA HIS A 256 -43.45 8.64 -2.97
C HIS A 256 -42.89 7.21 -2.89
N GLN A 257 -43.13 6.39 -3.92
CA GLN A 257 -42.61 5.01 -4.03
C GLN A 257 -41.17 4.97 -4.56
N TYR A 258 -40.69 6.07 -5.13
CA TYR A 258 -39.39 6.15 -5.82
C TYR A 258 -38.39 6.99 -5.03
N THR A 259 -37.11 6.64 -5.12
CA THR A 259 -36.02 7.57 -4.80
C THR A 259 -35.90 8.66 -5.88
N PRO A 260 -35.32 9.84 -5.57
CA PRO A 260 -35.02 10.86 -6.58
C PRO A 260 -34.25 10.34 -7.79
N ARG A 261 -33.33 9.39 -7.60
CA ARG A 261 -32.56 8.72 -8.68
C ARG A 261 -33.47 7.87 -9.56
N GLN A 262 -34.33 7.03 -8.97
CA GLN A 262 -35.25 6.16 -9.73
C GLN A 262 -36.31 6.98 -10.49
N LEU A 263 -36.88 8.04 -9.90
CA LEU A 263 -37.79 8.94 -10.58
C LEU A 263 -37.14 9.57 -11.83
N LEU A 264 -35.90 10.06 -11.68
CA LEU A 264 -35.14 10.63 -12.80
C LEU A 264 -34.84 9.58 -13.88
N ILE A 265 -34.49 8.34 -13.52
CA ILE A 265 -34.26 7.24 -14.48
C ILE A 265 -35.57 6.89 -15.22
N ARG A 266 -36.70 6.78 -14.51
CA ARG A 266 -38.02 6.44 -15.10
C ARG A 266 -38.50 7.49 -16.09
N ILE A 267 -38.24 8.78 -15.81
CA ILE A 267 -38.58 9.90 -16.68
C ILE A 267 -37.59 10.02 -17.85
N ASP A 268 -36.30 9.82 -17.64
CA ASP A 268 -35.29 9.80 -18.72
C ASP A 268 -35.57 8.66 -19.72
N ALA A 269 -35.98 7.49 -19.23
CA ALA A 269 -36.44 6.37 -20.06
C ALA A 269 -37.70 6.72 -20.88
N HIS A 270 -38.66 7.47 -20.31
CA HIS A 270 -39.84 7.94 -21.05
C HIS A 270 -39.46 8.93 -22.16
N VAL A 271 -38.63 9.92 -21.84
CA VAL A 271 -38.15 10.91 -22.82
C VAL A 271 -37.38 10.22 -23.96
N ARG A 272 -36.55 9.21 -23.66
CA ARG A 272 -35.89 8.38 -24.69
C ARG A 272 -36.88 7.59 -25.54
N ALA A 273 -37.96 7.05 -24.96
CA ALA A 273 -38.98 6.35 -25.73
C ALA A 273 -39.70 7.28 -26.72
N CYS A 274 -40.05 8.50 -26.29
CA CYS A 274 -40.62 9.54 -27.16
C CYS A 274 -39.66 10.00 -28.27
N LEU A 275 -38.36 10.08 -27.98
CA LEU A 275 -37.33 10.41 -28.98
C LEU A 275 -37.12 9.25 -29.98
N ALA A 276 -37.20 7.99 -29.53
CA ALA A 276 -37.03 6.81 -30.37
C ALA A 276 -38.25 6.54 -31.28
N SER A 277 -39.46 6.85 -30.82
CA SER A 277 -40.69 6.75 -31.61
C SER A 277 -40.90 7.94 -32.57
N GLY A 278 -40.22 9.07 -32.33
CA GLY A 278 -40.48 10.34 -33.02
C GLY A 278 -41.83 10.98 -32.63
N GLN A 279 -42.51 10.48 -31.58
CA GLN A 279 -43.79 10.97 -31.11
C GLN A 279 -43.75 11.19 -29.59
N VAL A 280 -44.09 12.40 -29.15
CA VAL A 280 -44.17 12.71 -27.71
C VAL A 280 -45.51 12.25 -27.16
N THR A 281 -45.49 11.14 -26.43
CA THR A 281 -46.60 10.74 -25.54
C THR A 281 -46.42 11.38 -24.18
N GLU A 282 -47.53 11.74 -23.54
CA GLU A 282 -47.51 12.19 -22.15
C GLU A 282 -47.46 10.99 -21.20
N LEU A 283 -46.71 11.10 -20.10
CA LEU A 283 -46.65 10.08 -19.06
C LEU A 283 -47.74 10.34 -18.03
N GLU A 284 -48.70 9.43 -17.90
CA GLU A 284 -49.84 9.54 -16.98
C GLU A 284 -49.61 8.81 -15.63
N GLN A 285 -48.88 7.69 -15.62
CA GLN A 285 -48.44 6.98 -14.40
C GLN A 285 -46.93 6.71 -14.44
N LEU A 286 -46.26 6.66 -13.28
CA LEU A 286 -44.85 6.25 -13.18
C LEU A 286 -44.72 4.72 -13.19
N THR A 287 -45.75 4.00 -12.68
CA THR A 287 -45.86 2.54 -12.67
C THR A 287 -46.14 1.93 -14.05
N ASP A 288 -46.59 2.73 -15.02
CA ASP A 288 -46.64 2.32 -16.44
C ASP A 288 -45.31 1.66 -16.82
N SER A 289 -45.34 0.48 -17.41
CA SER A 289 -44.18 0.04 -18.20
C SER A 289 -44.13 0.91 -19.45
N PRO A 290 -43.01 1.58 -19.79
CA PRO A 290 -42.90 2.25 -21.07
C PRO A 290 -43.17 1.19 -22.15
N PRO A 291 -44.15 1.39 -23.04
CA PRO A 291 -44.57 0.36 -23.98
C PRO A 291 -43.37 0.03 -24.86
N ILE A 292 -42.82 -1.18 -24.70
CA ILE A 292 -41.65 -1.64 -25.45
C ILE A 292 -41.99 -1.48 -26.92
N PRO A 293 -41.33 -0.59 -27.68
CA PRO A 293 -41.65 -0.43 -29.08
C PRO A 293 -41.10 -1.65 -29.82
N VAL A 294 -41.91 -2.68 -29.98
CA VAL A 294 -41.72 -3.73 -31.02
C VAL A 294 -42.07 -3.15 -32.40
N VAL A 295 -41.71 -1.87 -32.60
CA VAL A 295 -41.51 -1.23 -33.89
C VAL A 295 -40.16 -1.73 -34.35
N GLY A 296 -40.15 -2.92 -34.98
CA GLY A 296 -38.97 -3.39 -35.70
C GLY A 296 -38.52 -2.27 -36.63
N VAL A 297 -37.27 -1.81 -36.49
CA VAL A 297 -36.78 -0.54 -37.03
C VAL A 297 -37.12 -0.44 -38.51
N SER A 298 -38.19 0.30 -38.84
CA SER A 298 -38.45 0.71 -40.22
C SER A 298 -37.28 1.60 -40.59
N PRO A 299 -36.44 1.23 -41.56
CA PRO A 299 -35.26 2.01 -41.87
C PRO A 299 -35.69 3.43 -42.26
N LEU A 300 -35.09 4.44 -41.64
CA LEU A 300 -34.97 5.73 -42.32
C LEU A 300 -34.41 5.44 -43.72
N PRO A 301 -35.02 5.96 -44.80
CA PRO A 301 -34.56 5.69 -46.16
C PRO A 301 -33.05 5.91 -46.26
N LEU A 302 -32.33 4.92 -46.80
CA LEU A 302 -30.87 4.87 -46.74
C LEU A 302 -30.19 6.14 -47.29
N ASP A 303 -30.88 6.85 -48.17
CA ASP A 303 -30.49 8.15 -48.73
C ASP A 303 -30.27 9.24 -47.66
N ASP A 304 -31.08 9.29 -46.61
CA ASP A 304 -31.06 10.35 -45.58
C ASP A 304 -29.77 10.27 -44.73
N LEU A 305 -29.34 9.05 -44.38
CA LEU A 305 -28.09 8.81 -43.68
C LEU A 305 -26.84 9.24 -44.50
N THR A 306 -26.92 9.28 -45.83
CA THR A 306 -25.81 9.78 -46.67
C THR A 306 -25.57 11.28 -46.52
N GLY A 307 -26.57 12.03 -46.06
CA GLY A 307 -26.42 13.44 -45.66
C GLY A 307 -25.48 13.58 -44.46
N LEU A 308 -25.66 12.71 -43.46
CA LEU A 308 -24.83 12.65 -42.26
C LEU A 308 -23.42 12.11 -42.56
N ASP A 309 -23.30 11.09 -43.41
CA ASP A 309 -22.00 10.57 -43.88
C ASP A 309 -21.13 11.69 -44.50
N ARG A 310 -21.73 12.50 -45.39
CA ARG A 310 -21.06 13.63 -46.03
C ARG A 310 -20.70 14.74 -45.03
N ARG A 311 -21.64 15.10 -44.16
CA ARG A 311 -21.45 16.12 -43.13
C ARG A 311 -20.35 15.73 -42.13
N PHE A 312 -20.26 14.46 -41.76
CA PHE A 312 -19.18 13.91 -40.94
C PHE A 312 -17.82 14.05 -41.63
N ALA A 313 -17.72 13.70 -42.91
CA ALA A 313 -16.49 13.85 -43.70
C ALA A 313 -16.06 15.33 -43.81
N GLU A 314 -16.98 16.25 -44.14
CA GLU A 314 -16.72 17.70 -44.16
C GLU A 314 -16.20 18.24 -42.81
N LEU A 315 -16.74 17.74 -41.70
CA LEU A 315 -16.33 18.14 -40.36
C LEU A 315 -14.99 17.52 -39.92
N ARG A 316 -14.67 16.30 -40.37
CA ARG A 316 -13.37 15.62 -40.13
C ARG A 316 -12.24 16.29 -40.92
N GLU A 317 -12.49 16.68 -42.16
CA GLU A 317 -11.53 17.40 -43.00
C GLU A 317 -11.22 18.81 -42.45
N ARG A 318 -12.23 19.51 -41.93
CA ARG A 318 -12.10 20.88 -41.38
C ARG A 318 -11.71 20.93 -39.89
N ALA A 319 -11.45 19.80 -39.26
CA ALA A 319 -11.12 19.74 -37.84
C ALA A 319 -9.66 20.15 -37.58
N ASP A 320 -9.48 21.34 -37.01
CA ASP A 320 -8.24 21.67 -36.29
C ASP A 320 -8.22 20.93 -34.94
N VAL A 321 -7.08 20.28 -34.69
CA VAL A 321 -6.79 19.47 -33.50
C VAL A 321 -5.43 19.81 -32.89
N ALA A 322 -4.71 20.82 -33.40
CA ALA A 322 -3.35 21.15 -32.97
C ALA A 322 -3.30 21.52 -31.47
N GLY A 323 -4.26 22.33 -31.00
CA GLY A 323 -4.39 22.69 -29.58
C GLY A 323 -4.77 21.54 -28.64
N ALA A 324 -5.03 20.32 -29.15
CA ALA A 324 -5.20 19.13 -28.34
C ALA A 324 -3.85 18.41 -28.06
N LEU A 325 -2.80 18.70 -28.84
CA LEU A 325 -1.45 18.14 -28.71
C LEU A 325 -0.42 19.18 -28.19
N ASP A 326 -0.88 20.39 -27.89
CA ASP A 326 -0.08 21.50 -27.37
C ASP A 326 -0.09 21.49 -25.82
N PRO A 327 1.06 21.46 -25.13
CA PRO A 327 1.14 21.47 -23.67
C PRO A 327 0.53 22.70 -22.97
N VAL A 328 0.23 23.78 -23.70
CA VAL A 328 -0.46 24.97 -23.18
C VAL A 328 -1.98 24.81 -23.20
N THR A 329 -2.52 24.11 -24.22
CA THR A 329 -3.98 24.07 -24.49
C THR A 329 -4.60 22.67 -24.33
N GLU A 330 -3.81 21.62 -24.10
CA GLU A 330 -4.28 20.23 -23.91
C GLU A 330 -5.39 20.09 -22.87
N ASP A 331 -5.22 20.71 -21.69
CA ASP A 331 -6.18 20.62 -20.57
C ASP A 331 -7.50 21.36 -20.84
N ALA A 332 -7.51 22.28 -21.82
CA ALA A 332 -8.71 23.02 -22.23
C ALA A 332 -9.43 22.36 -23.42
N VAL A 333 -8.70 21.71 -24.35
CA VAL A 333 -9.26 21.16 -25.60
C VAL A 333 -9.57 19.67 -25.49
N MET A 334 -8.63 18.86 -24.98
CA MET A 334 -8.73 17.40 -25.01
C MET A 334 -9.95 16.82 -24.26
N PRO A 335 -10.38 17.35 -23.09
CA PRO A 335 -11.56 16.84 -22.38
C PRO A 335 -12.84 16.86 -23.23
N TRP A 336 -13.03 17.87 -24.08
CA TRP A 336 -14.24 17.98 -24.92
C TRP A 336 -14.21 17.03 -26.11
N LEU A 337 -13.04 16.74 -26.65
CA LEU A 337 -12.86 15.74 -27.72
C LEU A 337 -13.12 14.33 -27.17
N LEU A 338 -12.47 13.95 -26.08
CA LEU A 338 -12.69 12.64 -25.43
C LEU A 338 -14.15 12.48 -24.96
N SER A 339 -14.78 13.53 -24.45
CA SER A 339 -16.19 13.53 -24.04
C SER A 339 -17.15 13.36 -25.23
N ALA A 340 -16.85 13.93 -26.40
CA ALA A 340 -17.64 13.68 -27.61
C ALA A 340 -17.45 12.24 -28.12
N GLY A 341 -16.22 11.75 -28.16
CA GLY A 341 -15.89 10.38 -28.54
C GLY A 341 -16.60 9.35 -27.64
N LEU A 342 -16.46 9.47 -26.32
CA LEU A 342 -17.06 8.52 -25.37
C LEU A 342 -18.59 8.54 -25.43
N LYS A 343 -19.23 9.70 -25.61
CA LYS A 343 -20.69 9.78 -25.83
C LYS A 343 -21.13 9.06 -27.10
N ALA A 344 -20.41 9.26 -28.22
CA ALA A 344 -20.68 8.53 -29.46
C ALA A 344 -20.49 7.02 -29.28
N TRP A 345 -19.40 6.58 -28.64
CA TRP A 345 -19.15 5.16 -28.35
C TRP A 345 -20.25 4.53 -27.48
N ILE A 346 -20.73 5.22 -26.45
CA ILE A 346 -21.87 4.75 -25.63
C ILE A 346 -23.14 4.63 -26.50
N ALA A 347 -23.41 5.60 -27.36
CA ALA A 347 -24.58 5.59 -28.26
C ALA A 347 -24.52 4.46 -29.31
N GLU A 348 -23.33 4.13 -29.83
CA GLU A 348 -23.12 3.03 -30.78
C GLU A 348 -23.46 1.64 -30.21
N GLN A 349 -23.40 1.48 -28.87
CA GLN A 349 -23.76 0.23 -28.18
C GLN A 349 -25.26 0.06 -27.93
N ASP A 350 -26.08 1.08 -28.21
CA ASP A 350 -27.54 1.04 -28.06
C ASP A 350 -28.00 0.56 -26.65
N GLU A 351 -28.88 -0.43 -26.49
CA GLU A 351 -29.33 -0.88 -25.16
C GLU A 351 -28.16 -1.35 -24.26
N THR A 352 -27.11 -1.96 -24.84
CA THR A 352 -25.91 -2.37 -24.10
C THR A 352 -25.04 -1.19 -23.65
N GLY A 353 -25.30 0.03 -24.16
CA GLY A 353 -24.71 1.27 -23.69
C GLY A 353 -25.25 1.73 -22.33
N ARG A 354 -26.44 1.27 -21.90
CA ARG A 354 -27.10 1.78 -20.66
C ARG A 354 -26.34 1.53 -19.36
N VAL A 355 -25.45 0.52 -19.32
CA VAL A 355 -24.59 0.25 -18.14
C VAL A 355 -23.36 1.16 -18.08
N PHE A 356 -23.12 1.99 -19.10
CA PHE A 356 -22.02 2.93 -19.16
C PHE A 356 -22.49 4.35 -18.88
N SER A 357 -21.70 5.06 -18.07
CA SER A 357 -21.83 6.50 -17.87
C SER A 357 -20.46 7.16 -18.02
N GLN A 358 -20.46 8.44 -18.35
CA GLN A 358 -19.24 9.25 -18.42
C GLN A 358 -19.30 10.32 -17.35
N ASP A 359 -18.19 10.59 -16.68
CA ASP A 359 -18.10 11.78 -15.83
C ASP A 359 -18.23 13.06 -16.68
N PRO A 360 -18.87 14.12 -16.15
CA PRO A 360 -19.01 15.38 -16.86
C PRO A 360 -17.63 16.00 -17.18
N PRO A 361 -17.54 16.86 -18.21
CA PRO A 361 -16.31 17.58 -18.52
C PRO A 361 -15.72 18.23 -17.26
N PRO A 362 -14.45 17.91 -16.90
CA PRO A 362 -13.88 18.25 -15.61
C PRO A 362 -13.39 19.71 -15.52
N SER A 363 -12.70 20.06 -14.44
CA SER A 363 -12.19 21.43 -14.18
C SER A 363 -11.16 21.88 -15.23
N SER A 364 -10.81 23.18 -15.25
CA SER A 364 -9.91 23.77 -16.26
C SER A 364 -8.44 23.34 -16.18
N LYS A 365 -8.05 22.62 -15.13
CA LYS A 365 -6.77 21.91 -14.98
C LYS A 365 -7.03 20.57 -14.30
N PRO A 366 -7.66 19.62 -15.02
CA PRO A 366 -8.20 18.43 -14.39
C PRO A 366 -7.10 17.37 -14.26
N PRO A 367 -7.11 16.49 -13.24
CA PRO A 367 -6.10 15.44 -13.15
C PRO A 367 -6.27 14.35 -14.22
N LEU A 368 -7.51 14.15 -14.68
CA LEU A 368 -7.90 13.25 -15.79
C LEU A 368 -8.71 14.06 -16.80
N HIS A 369 -8.53 13.84 -18.11
CA HIS A 369 -9.32 14.52 -19.15
C HIS A 369 -10.70 13.88 -19.35
N ALA A 370 -10.80 12.57 -19.16
CA ALA A 370 -12.09 11.85 -19.18
C ALA A 370 -12.07 10.61 -18.27
N ARG A 371 -13.26 10.19 -17.82
CA ARG A 371 -13.48 8.89 -17.19
C ARG A 371 -14.77 8.28 -17.73
N LEU A 372 -14.66 7.06 -18.27
CA LEU A 372 -15.77 6.17 -18.54
C LEU A 372 -15.97 5.25 -17.34
N ARG A 373 -17.21 5.12 -16.85
CA ARG A 373 -17.61 4.22 -15.78
C ARG A 373 -18.61 3.20 -16.30
N ARG A 374 -18.46 1.94 -15.91
CA ARG A 374 -19.44 0.87 -16.13
C ARG A 374 -19.97 0.40 -14.79
N THR A 375 -21.28 0.50 -14.57
CA THR A 375 -21.93 -0.11 -13.40
C THR A 375 -21.98 -1.63 -13.62
N LEU A 376 -21.50 -2.39 -12.64
CA LEU A 376 -21.52 -3.85 -12.61
C LEU A 376 -22.55 -4.38 -11.60
N ASP A 377 -22.72 -3.65 -10.49
CA ASP A 377 -23.78 -3.86 -9.50
C ASP A 377 -24.19 -2.47 -8.94
N GLU A 378 -25.48 -2.14 -9.00
CA GLU A 378 -26.01 -0.87 -8.48
C GLU A 378 -26.29 -0.93 -6.96
N ALA A 379 -26.51 -2.12 -6.38
CA ALA A 379 -26.77 -2.29 -4.95
C ALA A 379 -25.51 -2.17 -4.09
N THR A 380 -24.33 -2.45 -4.65
CA THR A 380 -23.03 -2.32 -3.97
C THR A 380 -22.13 -1.23 -4.56
N GLU A 381 -22.66 -0.37 -5.44
CA GLU A 381 -21.92 0.61 -6.27
C GLU A 381 -20.61 0.06 -6.87
N ASN A 382 -20.67 -1.16 -7.41
CA ASN A 382 -19.52 -1.81 -8.02
C ASN A 382 -19.33 -1.30 -9.44
N GLU A 383 -18.32 -0.47 -9.66
CA GLU A 383 -17.99 0.08 -10.98
C GLU A 383 -16.66 -0.46 -11.52
N ALA A 384 -16.52 -0.46 -12.85
CA ALA A 384 -15.23 -0.51 -13.54
C ALA A 384 -14.95 0.85 -14.21
N HIS A 385 -13.71 1.34 -14.13
CA HIS A 385 -13.32 2.70 -14.55
C HIS A 385 -12.21 2.66 -15.61
N TRP A 386 -12.45 3.29 -16.76
CA TRP A 386 -11.45 3.58 -17.79
C TRP A 386 -11.17 5.09 -17.79
N CYS A 387 -10.01 5.48 -17.25
CA CYS A 387 -9.58 6.88 -17.11
C CYS A 387 -8.61 7.26 -18.24
N PHE A 388 -8.68 8.49 -18.73
CA PHE A 388 -7.84 9.00 -19.81
C PHE A 388 -7.16 10.32 -19.42
N ARG A 389 -5.88 10.47 -19.75
CA ARG A 389 -5.12 11.74 -19.58
C ARG A 389 -4.08 11.91 -20.70
N ALA A 390 -4.19 12.94 -21.52
CA ALA A 390 -3.10 13.37 -22.38
C ALA A 390 -2.01 14.11 -21.58
N ILE A 391 -0.75 13.91 -21.97
CA ILE A 391 0.44 14.55 -21.38
C ILE A 391 1.40 14.96 -22.50
N SER A 392 1.19 16.16 -23.02
CA SER A 392 1.97 16.81 -24.08
C SER A 392 3.15 17.62 -23.55
N ALA A 393 3.29 17.71 -22.22
CA ALA A 393 4.38 18.39 -21.53
C ALA A 393 5.76 17.91 -22.01
N THR A 394 6.57 18.84 -22.52
CA THR A 394 7.94 18.57 -22.97
C THR A 394 8.92 18.44 -21.81
N HIS A 395 8.70 19.17 -20.71
CA HIS A 395 9.56 19.13 -19.54
C HIS A 395 9.35 17.86 -18.69
N HIS A 396 10.43 17.22 -18.23
CA HIS A 396 10.35 15.94 -17.55
C HIS A 396 9.66 16.02 -16.18
N SER A 397 9.88 17.11 -15.43
CA SER A 397 9.23 17.33 -14.13
C SER A 397 7.71 17.50 -14.26
N ALA A 398 7.27 18.30 -15.23
CA ALA A 398 5.86 18.51 -15.56
C ALA A 398 5.18 17.20 -16.01
N ALA A 399 5.79 16.47 -16.95
CA ALA A 399 5.25 15.19 -17.44
C ALA A 399 5.13 14.14 -16.32
N LEU A 400 6.15 14.02 -15.45
CA LEU A 400 6.16 13.10 -14.31
C LEU A 400 5.12 13.49 -13.24
N THR A 401 4.93 14.79 -13.00
CA THR A 401 3.93 15.31 -12.06
C THR A 401 2.50 15.06 -12.57
N ARG A 402 2.25 15.30 -13.86
CA ARG A 402 0.96 15.00 -14.52
C ARG A 402 0.66 13.48 -14.50
N LEU A 403 1.66 12.62 -14.72
CA LEU A 403 1.53 11.15 -14.59
C LEU A 403 1.13 10.71 -13.17
N LYS A 404 1.80 11.23 -12.14
CA LYS A 404 1.51 10.91 -10.73
C LYS A 404 0.12 11.41 -10.32
N ASN A 405 -0.23 12.64 -10.69
CA ASN A 405 -1.55 13.22 -10.40
C ASN A 405 -2.70 12.46 -11.09
N ALA A 406 -2.52 12.03 -12.34
CA ALA A 406 -3.47 11.18 -13.03
C ALA A 406 -3.62 9.81 -12.36
N SER A 407 -2.51 9.16 -11.99
CA SER A 407 -2.51 7.85 -11.32
C SER A 407 -3.24 7.88 -9.98
N MET A 408 -3.00 8.91 -9.18
CA MET A 408 -3.73 9.15 -7.93
C MET A 408 -5.23 9.41 -8.16
N ALA A 409 -5.60 10.19 -9.18
CA ALA A 409 -6.99 10.51 -9.49
C ALA A 409 -7.79 9.36 -10.15
N ALA A 410 -7.11 8.42 -10.81
CA ALA A 410 -7.71 7.15 -11.22
C ALA A 410 -7.93 6.21 -10.03
N GLY A 411 -7.16 6.37 -8.94
CA GLY A 411 -7.07 5.38 -7.86
C GLY A 411 -6.37 4.10 -8.34
N LEU A 412 -5.36 4.25 -9.20
CA LEU A 412 -4.62 3.15 -9.81
C LEU A 412 -3.82 2.38 -8.75
N ASN A 413 -4.05 1.07 -8.67
CA ASN A 413 -3.44 0.17 -7.67
C ASN A 413 -3.47 -1.27 -8.21
N ASP A 414 -2.36 -1.98 -8.09
CA ASP A 414 -2.18 -3.38 -8.51
C ASP A 414 -3.29 -4.31 -7.95
N GLN A 415 -3.70 -4.10 -6.70
CA GLN A 415 -4.79 -4.87 -6.07
C GLN A 415 -6.21 -4.59 -6.62
N ILE A 416 -6.37 -3.62 -7.53
CA ILE A 416 -7.67 -3.15 -8.06
C ILE A 416 -7.69 -3.17 -9.60
N PRO A 417 -7.68 -4.36 -10.25
CA PRO A 417 -7.57 -4.51 -11.71
C PRO A 417 -8.77 -3.98 -12.52
N ARG A 418 -9.82 -3.48 -11.86
CA ARG A 418 -11.01 -2.85 -12.48
C ARG A 418 -10.86 -1.33 -12.69
N ARG A 419 -9.73 -0.74 -12.30
CA ARG A 419 -9.39 0.68 -12.55
C ARG A 419 -8.24 0.73 -13.54
N LYS A 420 -8.45 1.40 -14.68
CA LYS A 420 -7.45 1.56 -15.74
C LYS A 420 -7.18 3.02 -16.01
N LEU A 421 -5.92 3.33 -16.34
CA LEU A 421 -5.50 4.66 -16.75
C LEU A 421 -4.69 4.60 -18.04
N PHE A 422 -5.20 5.26 -19.07
CA PHE A 422 -4.57 5.43 -20.36
C PHE A 422 -3.94 6.82 -20.45
N VAL A 423 -2.61 6.86 -20.48
CA VAL A 423 -1.83 8.08 -20.63
C VAL A 423 -1.53 8.29 -22.10
N LEU A 424 -2.01 9.38 -22.67
CA LEU A 424 -1.98 9.65 -24.11
C LEU A 424 -0.81 10.58 -24.40
N ARG A 425 0.26 10.08 -25.05
CA ARG A 425 1.52 10.84 -25.19
C ARG A 425 2.34 10.39 -26.40
N ASN A 426 2.54 11.31 -27.34
CA ASN A 426 3.33 11.09 -28.56
C ASN A 426 4.84 11.36 -28.40
N GLN A 427 5.26 11.89 -27.25
CA GLN A 427 6.66 12.21 -26.95
C GLN A 427 7.31 11.12 -26.10
N SER A 428 8.59 10.84 -26.31
CA SER A 428 9.33 9.93 -25.46
C SER A 428 9.38 10.41 -23.99
N TRP A 429 9.56 9.46 -23.08
CA TRP A 429 9.80 9.73 -21.66
C TRP A 429 11.29 9.93 -21.39
N ALA A 430 11.61 10.71 -20.36
CA ALA A 430 12.99 10.92 -19.93
C ALA A 430 13.60 9.61 -19.38
N LYS A 431 14.87 9.36 -19.72
CA LYS A 431 15.62 8.17 -19.29
C LYS A 431 16.19 8.26 -17.85
N GLY A 432 15.82 9.30 -17.10
CA GLY A 432 16.27 9.49 -15.71
C GLY A 432 15.63 8.47 -14.76
N PRO A 433 16.34 8.01 -13.71
CA PRO A 433 15.92 6.88 -12.87
C PRO A 433 14.55 7.09 -12.23
N ALA A 434 14.28 8.27 -11.66
CA ALA A 434 13.00 8.59 -11.02
C ALA A 434 11.80 8.64 -12.00
N THR A 435 12.05 8.80 -13.31
CA THR A 435 11.00 8.71 -14.34
C THR A 435 10.76 7.25 -14.72
N GLN A 436 11.82 6.45 -14.86
CA GLN A 436 11.72 5.03 -15.20
C GLN A 436 11.09 4.20 -14.06
N GLU A 437 11.44 4.49 -12.80
CA GLU A 437 10.84 3.90 -11.60
C GLU A 437 9.33 4.20 -11.52
N ALA A 438 8.93 5.45 -11.77
CA ALA A 438 7.52 5.85 -11.75
C ALA A 438 6.72 5.26 -12.92
N LEU A 439 7.32 5.05 -14.09
CA LEU A 439 6.70 4.35 -15.22
C LEU A 439 6.53 2.85 -14.93
N ALA A 440 7.56 2.20 -14.38
CA ALA A 440 7.46 0.79 -13.97
C ALA A 440 6.35 0.58 -12.94
N ALA A 441 6.24 1.45 -11.94
CA ALA A 441 5.16 1.41 -10.95
C ALA A 441 3.77 1.68 -11.56
N PHE A 442 3.67 2.58 -12.55
CA PHE A 442 2.43 2.87 -13.28
C PHE A 442 1.96 1.68 -14.13
N GLU A 443 2.88 1.03 -14.86
CA GLU A 443 2.58 -0.15 -15.69
C GLU A 443 2.23 -1.37 -14.83
N GLN A 444 2.96 -1.59 -13.72
CA GLN A 444 2.65 -2.64 -12.74
C GLN A 444 1.24 -2.46 -12.14
N ALA A 445 0.85 -1.23 -11.81
CA ALA A 445 -0.49 -0.93 -11.29
C ALA A 445 -1.62 -0.98 -12.36
N GLY A 446 -1.35 -1.48 -13.58
CA GLY A 446 -2.34 -1.65 -14.65
C GLY A 446 -2.54 -0.44 -15.56
N GLY A 447 -1.68 0.58 -15.48
CA GLY A 447 -1.64 1.71 -16.39
C GLY A 447 -1.08 1.35 -17.77
N ARG A 448 -1.43 2.13 -18.80
CA ARG A 448 -0.84 2.03 -20.15
C ARG A 448 -0.55 3.40 -20.75
N VAL A 449 0.54 3.49 -21.52
CA VAL A 449 0.84 4.66 -22.37
C VAL A 449 0.40 4.34 -23.80
N LEU A 450 -0.43 5.20 -24.40
CA LEU A 450 -0.92 5.07 -25.77
C LEU A 450 -0.46 6.26 -26.64
N GLN A 451 -0.26 6.00 -27.92
CA GLN A 451 -0.04 7.04 -28.93
C GLN A 451 -1.40 7.60 -29.40
N ILE A 452 -1.40 8.87 -29.83
CA ILE A 452 -2.55 9.56 -30.41
C ILE A 452 -2.25 9.83 -31.89
N GLU A 453 -3.10 9.33 -32.80
CA GLU A 453 -3.08 9.79 -34.18
C GLU A 453 -3.98 11.02 -34.34
N GLU A 454 -3.59 11.99 -35.16
CA GLU A 454 -4.41 13.19 -35.37
C GLU A 454 -5.80 12.87 -35.95
N ASP A 455 -5.93 11.79 -36.72
CA ASP A 455 -7.19 11.39 -37.34
C ASP A 455 -8.23 10.88 -36.31
N ASP A 456 -7.79 10.17 -35.25
CA ASP A 456 -8.64 9.86 -34.09
C ASP A 456 -9.21 11.15 -33.47
N LEU A 457 -8.39 12.21 -33.35
CA LEU A 457 -8.82 13.51 -32.85
C LEU A 457 -9.76 14.25 -33.81
N ARG A 458 -9.55 14.14 -35.13
CA ARG A 458 -10.44 14.72 -36.16
C ARG A 458 -11.82 14.04 -36.14
N ILE A 459 -11.87 12.73 -35.94
CA ILE A 459 -13.11 11.98 -35.70
C ILE A 459 -13.82 12.53 -34.45
N PHE A 460 -13.12 12.68 -33.32
CA PHE A 460 -13.72 13.26 -32.10
C PHE A 460 -14.22 14.70 -32.28
N ALA A 461 -13.49 15.55 -33.03
CA ALA A 461 -13.90 16.92 -33.30
C ALA A 461 -15.15 16.98 -34.20
N ALA A 462 -15.22 16.12 -35.22
CA ALA A 462 -16.40 15.99 -36.07
C ALA A 462 -17.62 15.47 -35.29
N LEU A 463 -17.43 14.46 -34.43
CA LEU A 463 -18.47 13.94 -33.53
C LEU A 463 -18.94 14.98 -32.53
N ARG A 464 -18.04 15.80 -31.96
CA ARG A 464 -18.40 16.89 -31.05
C ARG A 464 -19.35 17.89 -31.71
N ASN A 465 -19.06 18.25 -32.96
CA ASN A 465 -19.86 19.20 -33.71
C ASN A 465 -21.20 18.57 -34.14
N LEU A 466 -21.23 17.31 -34.58
CA LEU A 466 -22.49 16.58 -34.87
C LEU A 466 -23.40 16.41 -33.63
N LEU A 467 -22.82 16.09 -32.46
CA LEU A 467 -23.55 15.98 -31.19
C LEU A 467 -24.06 17.34 -30.68
N ALA A 468 -23.49 18.46 -31.14
CA ALA A 468 -23.97 19.81 -30.84
C ALA A 468 -25.01 20.30 -31.85
N ASP A 469 -24.82 20.04 -33.15
CA ASP A 469 -25.79 20.30 -34.22
C ASP A 469 -27.07 19.43 -34.02
N ASN A 470 -26.93 18.25 -33.40
CA ASN A 470 -27.96 17.24 -33.11
C ASN A 470 -29.00 17.03 -34.24
N PRO A 471 -28.56 16.73 -35.48
CA PRO A 471 -29.46 16.57 -36.63
C PRO A 471 -30.40 15.36 -36.48
N PRO A 472 -31.58 15.37 -37.15
CA PRO A 472 -32.46 14.23 -37.18
C PRO A 472 -31.74 12.97 -37.71
N GLY A 473 -32.10 11.81 -37.15
CA GLY A 473 -31.47 10.53 -37.51
C GLY A 473 -30.10 10.26 -36.89
N LEU A 474 -29.46 11.20 -36.18
CA LEU A 474 -28.10 11.03 -35.63
C LEU A 474 -27.92 9.74 -34.79
N GLN A 475 -28.89 9.39 -33.95
CA GLN A 475 -28.81 8.16 -33.13
C GLN A 475 -28.80 6.89 -34.00
N ALA A 476 -29.62 6.85 -35.05
CA ALA A 476 -29.63 5.74 -36.01
C ALA A 476 -28.35 5.70 -36.85
N TRP A 477 -27.81 6.87 -37.21
CA TRP A 477 -26.53 7.00 -37.91
C TRP A 477 -25.38 6.44 -37.07
N LEU A 478 -25.27 6.82 -35.79
CA LEU A 478 -24.23 6.31 -34.88
C LEU A 478 -24.30 4.78 -34.76
N VAL A 479 -25.46 4.22 -34.39
CA VAL A 479 -25.65 2.76 -34.24
C VAL A 479 -25.34 1.99 -35.53
N SER A 480 -25.63 2.58 -36.70
CA SER A 480 -25.42 1.98 -38.03
C SER A 480 -23.99 2.09 -38.55
N ARG A 481 -23.38 3.28 -38.51
CA ARG A 481 -22.07 3.58 -39.12
C ARG A 481 -20.89 3.37 -38.20
N ARG A 482 -21.10 3.51 -36.89
CA ARG A 482 -20.11 3.25 -35.83
C ARG A 482 -18.75 3.96 -36.04
N PRO A 483 -18.73 5.29 -36.23
CA PRO A 483 -17.50 6.04 -36.49
C PRO A 483 -16.42 5.87 -35.39
N THR A 484 -16.78 5.59 -34.13
CA THR A 484 -15.77 5.32 -33.09
C THR A 484 -15.10 3.94 -33.22
N SER A 485 -15.55 3.08 -34.13
CA SER A 485 -14.85 1.83 -34.47
C SER A 485 -13.66 2.02 -35.42
N GLU A 486 -13.54 3.17 -36.09
CA GLU A 486 -12.32 3.57 -36.81
C GLU A 486 -11.21 4.05 -35.85
N VAL A 487 -11.58 4.51 -34.66
CA VAL A 487 -10.68 5.17 -33.70
C VAL A 487 -9.77 4.15 -33.02
N LYS A 488 -8.47 4.20 -33.35
CA LYS A 488 -7.47 3.25 -32.84
C LYS A 488 -7.33 3.31 -31.32
N LEU A 489 -7.34 4.52 -30.77
CA LEU A 489 -7.30 4.77 -29.32
C LEU A 489 -8.39 4.00 -28.56
N PHE A 490 -9.62 3.97 -29.08
CA PHE A 490 -10.73 3.25 -28.43
C PHE A 490 -10.69 1.75 -28.73
N ALA A 491 -10.28 1.35 -29.94
CA ALA A 491 -10.10 -0.05 -30.29
C ALA A 491 -9.10 -0.77 -29.35
N GLU A 492 -8.03 -0.08 -28.91
CA GLU A 492 -7.15 -0.62 -27.87
C GLU A 492 -7.71 -0.41 -26.45
N ALA A 493 -8.04 0.84 -26.05
CA ALA A 493 -8.33 1.18 -24.66
C ALA A 493 -9.66 0.60 -24.13
N LEU A 494 -10.66 0.40 -25.00
CA LEU A 494 -12.00 -0.10 -24.64
C LEU A 494 -12.24 -1.54 -25.10
N SER A 495 -11.19 -2.24 -25.54
CA SER A 495 -11.22 -3.63 -25.99
C SER A 495 -11.84 -4.62 -25.00
N ASP A 496 -11.71 -4.36 -23.69
CA ASP A 496 -12.31 -5.16 -22.62
C ASP A 496 -13.63 -4.58 -22.07
N ALA A 497 -13.96 -3.34 -22.42
CA ALA A 497 -15.22 -2.72 -22.04
C ALA A 497 -16.38 -3.29 -22.86
N ALA A 498 -16.14 -3.55 -24.16
CA ALA A 498 -17.13 -4.04 -25.11
C ALA A 498 -17.76 -5.38 -24.66
N VAL A 499 -19.09 -5.41 -24.57
CA VAL A 499 -19.84 -6.63 -24.22
C VAL A 499 -19.90 -7.55 -25.45
N PRO A 500 -19.46 -8.82 -25.37
CA PRO A 500 -19.64 -9.77 -26.46
C PRO A 500 -21.14 -10.00 -26.72
N ARG A 501 -21.63 -9.59 -27.89
CA ARG A 501 -22.99 -9.94 -28.31
C ARG A 501 -23.05 -11.45 -28.59
N VAL A 502 -24.07 -12.12 -28.05
CA VAL A 502 -24.38 -13.52 -28.40
C VAL A 502 -24.63 -13.58 -29.91
N SER A 503 -23.87 -14.40 -30.61
CA SER A 503 -23.95 -14.51 -32.07
C SER A 503 -25.24 -15.19 -32.49
N ASP A 504 -26.12 -14.45 -33.17
CA ASP A 504 -27.35 -14.99 -33.74
C ASP A 504 -27.02 -16.06 -34.80
N PRO A 505 -27.50 -17.32 -34.68
CA PRO A 505 -26.89 -18.46 -35.36
C PRO A 505 -27.36 -18.63 -36.81
N GLY A 506 -27.01 -17.69 -37.71
CA GLY A 506 -27.13 -17.98 -39.15
C GLY A 506 -27.09 -16.84 -40.16
N VAL A 507 -25.94 -16.17 -40.35
CA VAL A 507 -25.66 -15.48 -41.63
C VAL A 507 -24.34 -15.99 -42.23
N ARG A 508 -24.43 -16.97 -43.15
CA ARG A 508 -23.33 -17.35 -44.03
C ARG A 508 -23.32 -16.45 -45.27
N THR A 509 -22.55 -15.37 -45.25
CA THR A 509 -22.30 -14.55 -46.45
C THR A 509 -20.81 -14.54 -46.80
N SER A 510 -20.50 -14.82 -48.06
CA SER A 510 -19.14 -15.03 -48.55
C SER A 510 -18.59 -13.83 -49.32
N SER A 511 -17.49 -13.25 -48.84
CA SER A 511 -16.62 -12.33 -49.58
C SER A 511 -15.15 -12.74 -49.33
N ARG A 512 -14.55 -13.61 -50.16
CA ARG A 512 -14.12 -13.36 -51.55
C ARG A 512 -13.26 -12.09 -51.66
N ALA A 513 -12.03 -12.17 -51.18
CA ALA A 513 -11.04 -11.10 -51.28
C ALA A 513 -10.68 -10.79 -52.75
N THR A 514 -10.95 -9.55 -53.18
CA THR A 514 -10.53 -9.01 -54.49
C THR A 514 -9.12 -8.42 -54.40
N ARG A 515 -8.11 -9.23 -54.73
CA ARG A 515 -6.82 -8.71 -55.21
C ARG A 515 -6.84 -8.60 -56.74
N SER A 516 -6.29 -7.51 -57.25
CA SER A 516 -6.04 -7.24 -58.66
C SER A 516 -4.62 -6.63 -58.79
N PRO A 517 -3.97 -6.69 -59.96
CA PRO A 517 -3.15 -7.86 -60.20
C PRO A 517 -1.73 -7.55 -60.67
N ASP A 518 -0.79 -8.43 -60.32
CA ASP A 518 0.40 -8.65 -61.15
C ASP A 518 0.78 -10.14 -61.17
N GLN A 519 1.51 -10.56 -62.22
CA GLN A 519 1.83 -11.96 -62.54
C GLN A 519 3.25 -12.04 -63.14
N PRO A 520 4.00 -13.18 -63.04
CA PRO A 520 3.47 -14.50 -63.39
C PRO A 520 3.89 -15.71 -62.52
N ARG A 521 2.87 -16.53 -62.21
CA ARG A 521 2.76 -18.00 -62.46
C ARG A 521 3.97 -18.95 -62.25
N ARG A 522 3.74 -19.92 -61.33
CA ARG A 522 4.00 -21.38 -61.44
C ARG A 522 5.48 -21.84 -61.61
N THR A 523 5.94 -22.91 -60.95
CA THR A 523 5.35 -24.27 -60.98
C THR A 523 5.46 -25.09 -59.69
N ALA A 524 4.78 -26.24 -59.75
CA ALA A 524 4.62 -27.32 -58.77
C ALA A 524 5.89 -27.83 -58.05
N ASN A 525 5.65 -28.47 -56.91
CA ASN A 525 6.63 -29.16 -56.06
C ASN A 525 6.51 -30.69 -56.19
N PRO A 526 7.57 -31.36 -56.66
CA PRO A 526 7.97 -32.70 -56.25
C PRO A 526 9.38 -32.68 -55.58
N ASP A 527 9.79 -33.64 -54.75
CA ASP A 527 9.20 -34.97 -54.52
C ASP A 527 9.45 -35.53 -53.09
N ARG A 528 8.94 -36.73 -52.82
CA ARG A 528 9.10 -37.47 -51.58
C ARG A 528 10.42 -38.27 -51.50
N ARG A 529 11.21 -37.93 -50.46
CA ARG A 529 11.63 -38.86 -49.37
C ARG A 529 12.75 -39.89 -49.71
N VAL A 530 13.22 -40.58 -48.65
CA VAL A 530 13.87 -41.93 -48.61
C VAL A 530 15.40 -42.00 -48.40
N LEU A 531 15.77 -42.46 -47.17
CA LEU A 531 16.93 -43.27 -46.72
C LEU A 531 18.35 -42.72 -46.41
N GLN A 532 18.92 -43.36 -45.37
CA GLN A 532 20.33 -43.51 -44.92
C GLN A 532 21.01 -44.67 -45.73
N PRO A 533 22.34 -44.99 -45.67
CA PRO A 533 23.32 -44.78 -44.57
C PRO A 533 24.79 -44.43 -45.02
N GLU A 534 25.77 -44.75 -44.16
CA GLU A 534 27.26 -44.59 -44.26
C GLU A 534 27.94 -45.51 -45.34
N PRO A 535 29.29 -45.49 -45.63
CA PRO A 535 30.46 -44.90 -44.92
C PRO A 535 31.59 -44.22 -45.79
N VAL A 536 32.78 -44.01 -45.18
CA VAL A 536 34.06 -43.36 -45.64
C VAL A 536 34.93 -44.23 -46.61
N PRO A 537 36.17 -43.91 -47.15
CA PRO A 537 37.22 -42.92 -46.75
C PRO A 537 38.22 -42.29 -47.83
N HIS A 538 39.26 -41.55 -47.35
CA HIS A 538 40.64 -41.30 -47.93
C HIS A 538 40.86 -40.41 -49.21
N LEU A 539 42.03 -39.75 -49.52
CA LEU A 539 43.18 -39.15 -48.76
C LEU A 539 44.16 -38.30 -49.65
N LYS A 540 44.53 -37.05 -49.24
CA LYS A 540 45.86 -36.32 -49.34
C LYS A 540 46.63 -36.17 -50.70
N PRO A 541 47.82 -35.50 -50.78
CA PRO A 541 48.56 -34.56 -49.87
C PRO A 541 48.86 -33.17 -50.52
N PRO A 542 49.65 -32.21 -49.94
CA PRO A 542 50.39 -32.13 -48.65
C PRO A 542 49.80 -30.99 -47.74
N THR A 543 50.43 -30.07 -46.96
CA THR A 543 51.85 -29.72 -46.60
C THR A 543 51.96 -29.23 -45.12
N ALA A 544 52.59 -28.08 -44.81
CA ALA A 544 52.92 -27.55 -43.46
C ALA A 544 53.04 -25.98 -43.48
N ALA A 545 53.18 -25.20 -42.39
CA ALA A 545 53.56 -25.52 -41.00
C ALA A 545 53.17 -24.44 -39.93
N THR A 546 52.70 -24.90 -38.73
CA THR A 546 52.95 -24.41 -37.33
C THR A 546 52.68 -22.92 -36.87
N PRO A 547 52.76 -22.52 -35.55
CA PRO A 547 51.78 -21.59 -34.92
C PRO A 547 52.38 -20.33 -34.21
N PRO A 548 51.55 -19.42 -33.60
CA PRO A 548 52.02 -18.14 -33.03
C PRO A 548 52.34 -18.13 -31.50
N PRO A 549 53.23 -17.23 -31.02
CA PRO A 549 53.55 -16.97 -29.60
C PRO A 549 53.00 -15.61 -29.07
N ALA A 550 53.55 -15.07 -27.96
CA ALA A 550 53.03 -13.92 -27.19
C ALA A 550 54.09 -12.86 -26.80
N PHE A 551 53.66 -11.78 -26.09
CA PHE A 551 54.41 -10.65 -25.49
C PHE A 551 55.05 -9.60 -26.44
N GLY A 552 55.18 -8.34 -25.96
CA GLY A 552 56.05 -7.30 -26.54
C GLY A 552 55.58 -5.85 -26.32
N ASP A 553 56.47 -4.98 -25.81
CA ASP A 553 56.24 -3.55 -25.46
C ASP A 553 56.26 -2.55 -26.65
N ALA A 554 56.06 -1.27 -26.34
CA ALA A 554 56.05 -0.11 -27.25
C ALA A 554 57.46 0.32 -27.77
N PRO A 555 57.55 1.31 -28.69
CA PRO A 555 57.72 2.70 -28.22
C PRO A 555 57.09 3.82 -29.09
N ASP A 556 57.08 5.04 -28.54
CA ASP A 556 56.83 6.36 -29.19
C ASP A 556 58.16 6.92 -29.79
N PRO A 557 58.18 7.88 -30.76
CA PRO A 557 58.41 9.29 -30.36
C PRO A 557 57.94 10.45 -31.32
N THR A 558 57.79 11.66 -30.75
CA THR A 558 57.85 13.03 -31.37
C THR A 558 56.69 13.52 -32.27
N GLY A 559 56.37 14.84 -32.36
CA GLY A 559 56.85 16.04 -31.63
C GLY A 559 56.46 17.38 -32.31
N VAL A 560 56.75 18.53 -31.66
CA VAL A 560 56.45 19.96 -32.06
C VAL A 560 55.00 20.41 -31.77
N SER A 561 54.63 21.32 -30.84
CA SER A 561 55.06 22.70 -30.44
C SER A 561 54.36 23.82 -31.27
N VAL A 562 53.86 24.96 -30.74
CA VAL A 562 54.61 26.12 -30.17
C VAL A 562 53.73 27.11 -29.34
N ALA A 563 54.25 27.59 -28.18
CA ALA A 563 54.09 28.88 -27.44
C ALA A 563 52.69 29.52 -27.12
N HIS A 564 52.36 30.05 -25.92
CA HIS A 564 52.95 31.11 -25.02
C HIS A 564 52.74 32.57 -25.55
N ALA A 565 52.65 33.68 -24.77
CA ALA A 565 52.79 34.03 -23.32
C ALA A 565 52.14 35.44 -23.06
N GLU A 566 51.99 36.09 -21.88
CA GLU A 566 51.97 35.75 -20.43
C GLU A 566 51.38 36.95 -19.59
N GLY A 567 51.35 36.87 -18.23
CA GLY A 567 51.09 38.01 -17.30
C GLY A 567 49.61 38.35 -16.98
N THR A 568 49.19 38.78 -15.77
CA THR A 568 49.89 39.26 -14.55
C THR A 568 49.12 38.88 -13.26
N ARG A 569 49.77 38.87 -12.08
CA ARG A 569 49.24 38.38 -10.77
C ARG A 569 48.68 39.47 -9.83
N LEU A 570 47.94 39.03 -8.80
CA LEU A 570 48.15 39.44 -7.38
C LEU A 570 47.63 38.35 -6.39
N HIS A 571 47.84 38.49 -5.07
CA HIS A 571 48.00 37.36 -4.10
C HIS A 571 47.01 37.28 -2.92
N ALA A 572 46.68 36.03 -2.51
CA ALA A 572 46.66 35.45 -1.12
C ALA A 572 46.11 34.00 -1.18
N ALA A 573 46.85 32.89 -0.99
CA ALA A 573 47.53 32.35 0.21
C ALA A 573 46.58 31.95 1.36
N GLY A 574 46.52 30.71 1.92
CA GLY A 574 47.22 29.41 1.68
C GLY A 574 47.26 28.58 3.01
N PRO A 575 47.81 27.34 3.09
CA PRO A 575 48.23 26.38 2.06
C PRO A 575 47.74 24.91 2.29
N ASP A 576 48.22 24.00 1.43
CA ASP A 576 48.11 22.51 1.43
C ASP A 576 49.10 21.84 2.45
N PRO A 577 49.27 20.49 2.64
CA PRO A 577 49.61 19.52 1.57
C PRO A 577 49.15 18.03 1.73
N GLN A 578 49.61 17.17 0.81
CA GLN A 578 49.29 15.74 0.69
C GLN A 578 50.57 14.83 0.66
N VAL A 579 50.43 13.56 1.10
CA VAL A 579 51.32 12.38 0.86
C VAL A 579 52.59 12.11 1.73
N TRP A 580 52.70 10.82 2.11
CA TRP A 580 53.77 9.98 2.73
C TRP A 580 55.27 10.38 2.59
N PRO A 581 56.14 10.04 3.58
CA PRO A 581 56.88 8.75 3.55
C PRO A 581 57.15 8.06 4.94
N LEU A 582 58.05 7.06 4.99
CA LEU A 582 58.32 6.13 6.13
C LEU A 582 59.69 6.33 6.83
N GLN A 583 59.73 6.01 8.15
CA GLN A 583 60.92 5.64 8.99
C GLN A 583 61.96 6.77 9.31
N PRO A 584 62.83 6.67 10.36
CA PRO A 584 63.40 5.47 11.04
C PRO A 584 63.42 5.42 12.60
N LEU A 585 64.11 4.42 13.17
CA LEU A 585 64.37 4.12 14.61
C LEU A 585 65.77 4.63 15.07
N PRO A 586 66.09 4.75 16.39
CA PRO A 586 66.71 3.63 17.16
C PRO A 586 66.39 3.58 18.70
N GLY A 587 66.65 2.45 19.41
CA GLY A 587 66.41 2.37 20.88
C GLY A 587 66.63 1.03 21.66
N VAL A 588 67.76 0.35 21.45
CA VAL A 588 68.36 -0.84 22.16
C VAL A 588 68.09 -0.95 23.70
N ALA A 589 67.98 -2.11 24.42
CA ALA A 589 67.75 -3.56 24.13
C ALA A 589 67.50 -4.37 25.47
N PRO A 590 67.96 -5.64 25.73
CA PRO A 590 67.22 -6.92 25.57
C PRO A 590 67.18 -7.84 26.84
N ILE A 591 67.12 -9.19 26.65
CA ILE A 591 67.21 -10.34 27.62
C ILE A 591 65.83 -10.83 28.14
N GLU A 592 65.41 -12.11 28.09
CA GLU A 592 66.00 -13.37 27.56
C GLU A 592 64.91 -14.42 27.16
N THR A 593 65.30 -15.56 26.59
CA THR A 593 64.49 -16.80 26.48
C THR A 593 65.34 -18.03 26.86
N PRO A 594 64.72 -19.16 27.21
CA PRO A 594 64.89 -20.33 26.33
C PRO A 594 63.65 -21.25 26.23
N ALA A 595 63.70 -22.22 25.31
CA ALA A 595 62.73 -23.31 25.15
C ALA A 595 63.44 -24.68 25.09
N VAL A 596 62.78 -25.76 25.53
CA VAL A 596 63.29 -27.15 25.42
C VAL A 596 62.15 -28.14 25.07
N ASN A 597 62.55 -29.19 24.35
CA ASN A 597 61.79 -30.22 23.63
C ASN A 597 60.79 -31.11 24.41
N ALA A 598 59.97 -31.83 23.63
CA ALA A 598 59.11 -32.99 23.96
C ALA A 598 59.93 -34.30 24.19
N PRO A 599 59.36 -35.54 24.24
CA PRO A 599 57.95 -36.00 24.27
C PRO A 599 57.66 -37.09 25.35
N LEU A 600 56.45 -37.69 25.37
CA LEU A 600 56.17 -39.16 25.49
C LEU A 600 54.65 -39.46 25.66
N ALA A 601 54.27 -40.73 25.85
CA ALA A 601 52.91 -41.26 25.68
C ALA A 601 52.43 -42.23 26.82
N GLU A 602 51.24 -42.81 26.61
CA GLU A 602 50.63 -44.00 27.26
C GLU A 602 49.91 -43.90 28.64
N THR A 603 48.57 -43.95 28.55
CA THR A 603 47.68 -45.05 29.03
C THR A 603 47.53 -45.41 30.54
N ALA A 604 46.27 -45.33 31.01
CA ALA A 604 45.67 -45.97 32.22
C ALA A 604 46.13 -45.46 33.61
N ALA A 605 45.32 -45.52 34.70
CA ALA A 605 44.18 -46.40 34.99
C ALA A 605 43.04 -45.75 35.82
N ARG A 606 42.03 -46.56 36.19
CA ARG A 606 40.79 -46.18 36.92
C ARG A 606 40.98 -45.98 38.43
N VAL A 607 40.13 -45.13 39.03
CA VAL A 607 39.51 -45.36 40.35
C VAL A 607 38.01 -45.02 40.25
N VAL A 608 37.13 -45.76 40.94
CA VAL A 608 35.66 -45.62 40.92
C VAL A 608 35.10 -45.88 42.32
N ALA A 609 34.25 -44.98 42.85
CA ALA A 609 33.24 -45.23 43.90
C ALA A 609 32.49 -43.91 44.23
N PRO A 610 31.27 -43.95 44.82
CA PRO A 610 30.16 -44.85 44.49
C PRO A 610 28.81 -44.09 44.33
N VAL A 611 27.80 -44.75 43.76
CA VAL A 611 26.39 -44.30 43.77
C VAL A 611 25.59 -45.25 44.68
N PRO A 612 24.71 -44.76 45.57
CA PRO A 612 23.79 -45.60 46.32
C PRO A 612 22.51 -45.90 45.51
N GLU A 613 22.17 -47.18 45.35
CA GLU A 613 20.88 -47.62 44.83
C GLU A 613 19.85 -47.79 45.95
N ALA A 614 18.56 -47.63 45.63
CA ALA A 614 17.45 -48.21 46.38
C ALA A 614 16.25 -48.45 45.44
N SER A 615 15.92 -49.71 45.18
CA SER A 615 14.92 -50.12 44.19
C SER A 615 13.52 -50.30 44.80
N ALA A 616 12.47 -49.97 44.04
CA ALA A 616 11.11 -50.45 44.32
C ALA A 616 10.29 -50.63 43.01
N THR A 617 9.98 -51.89 42.73
CA THR A 617 8.95 -52.46 41.84
C THR A 617 7.90 -51.53 41.21
N ALA A 618 7.67 -51.69 39.90
CA ALA A 618 6.51 -51.13 39.20
C ALA A 618 5.21 -51.90 39.50
N THR A 619 4.08 -51.20 39.48
CA THR A 619 2.72 -51.74 39.39
C THR A 619 1.96 -51.02 38.30
N VAL A 620 1.24 -51.76 37.46
CA VAL A 620 0.37 -51.21 36.40
C VAL A 620 -1.01 -50.94 37.00
N ALA A 621 -1.53 -49.74 36.80
CA ALA A 621 -2.92 -49.37 37.09
C ALA A 621 -3.39 -48.33 36.06
N GLU A 622 -4.65 -48.43 35.67
CA GLU A 622 -5.24 -47.67 34.56
C GLU A 622 -5.92 -46.36 35.00
N ALA A 623 -6.52 -45.70 34.01
CA ALA A 623 -7.63 -44.73 34.08
C ALA A 623 -7.30 -43.24 34.29
N GLN A 624 -8.01 -42.46 33.47
CA GLN A 624 -7.94 -41.01 33.33
C GLN A 624 -8.30 -40.28 34.64
N ALA A 625 -7.55 -39.23 34.97
CA ALA A 625 -7.90 -38.28 36.03
C ALA A 625 -8.09 -36.87 35.45
N VAL A 626 -9.34 -36.41 35.38
CA VAL A 626 -9.68 -35.03 34.96
C VAL A 626 -9.03 -34.04 35.94
N PRO A 627 -8.33 -32.98 35.46
CA PRO A 627 -7.70 -32.01 36.33
C PRO A 627 -8.76 -31.25 37.15
N ARG A 628 -8.70 -31.38 38.48
CA ARG A 628 -9.62 -30.69 39.39
C ARG A 628 -9.43 -29.16 39.28
N PRO A 629 -10.51 -28.36 39.37
CA PRO A 629 -10.41 -26.90 39.35
C PRO A 629 -9.54 -26.40 40.50
N ARG A 630 -8.70 -25.39 40.22
CA ARG A 630 -7.83 -24.78 41.23
C ARG A 630 -8.65 -24.09 42.31
N LYS A 631 -8.16 -24.15 43.55
CA LYS A 631 -8.69 -23.38 44.68
C LYS A 631 -8.60 -21.87 44.35
N PRO A 632 -9.61 -21.04 44.68
CA PRO A 632 -9.51 -19.59 44.50
C PRO A 632 -8.30 -19.02 45.24
N LEU A 633 -7.62 -18.05 44.62
CA LEU A 633 -6.60 -17.23 45.28
C LEU A 633 -7.24 -16.36 46.38
N SER A 634 -6.45 -15.94 47.37
CA SER A 634 -6.91 -14.92 48.32
C SER A 634 -7.10 -13.56 47.62
N SER A 635 -7.85 -12.65 48.24
CA SER A 635 -8.16 -11.34 47.67
C SER A 635 -6.93 -10.50 47.34
N ASP A 636 -5.89 -10.57 48.17
CA ASP A 636 -4.65 -9.79 47.99
C ASP A 636 -3.73 -10.43 46.93
N GLU A 637 -3.69 -11.76 46.84
CA GLU A 637 -3.00 -12.48 45.76
C GLU A 637 -3.67 -12.19 44.40
N ALA A 638 -5.00 -12.18 44.35
CA ALA A 638 -5.75 -11.88 43.12
C ALA A 638 -5.53 -10.44 42.63
N GLN A 639 -5.52 -9.46 43.55
CA GLN A 639 -5.14 -8.09 43.22
C GLN A 639 -3.68 -8.00 42.77
N THR A 640 -2.74 -8.64 43.47
CA THR A 640 -1.31 -8.58 43.15
C THR A 640 -0.97 -9.27 41.82
N ALA A 641 -1.65 -10.35 41.46
CA ALA A 641 -1.49 -11.04 40.18
C ALA A 641 -1.94 -10.20 38.97
N SER A 642 -2.84 -9.24 39.18
CA SER A 642 -3.45 -8.43 38.11
C SER A 642 -2.58 -7.23 37.67
N TYR A 643 -1.59 -6.83 38.48
CA TYR A 643 -0.76 -5.65 38.24
C TYR A 643 0.75 -5.96 38.20
N LEU A 644 1.44 -5.27 37.31
CA LEU A 644 2.88 -5.31 37.07
C LEU A 644 3.53 -4.03 37.63
N THR A 645 4.40 -4.18 38.64
CA THR A 645 5.14 -3.03 39.21
C THR A 645 6.35 -2.72 38.32
N ILE A 646 6.34 -1.55 37.68
CA ILE A 646 7.44 -1.11 36.78
C ILE A 646 8.57 -0.39 37.51
N GLY A 647 8.34 0.11 38.73
CA GLY A 647 9.32 0.87 39.49
C GLY A 647 8.69 1.83 40.51
N ALA A 648 9.50 2.71 41.06
CA ALA A 648 9.12 3.71 42.05
C ALA A 648 9.08 5.12 41.44
N ALA A 649 8.06 5.91 41.76
CA ALA A 649 7.99 7.31 41.31
C ALA A 649 9.11 8.14 41.96
N SER A 650 9.87 8.89 41.16
CA SER A 650 11.05 9.64 41.64
C SER A 650 10.72 10.89 42.48
N SER A 651 9.45 11.13 42.78
CA SER A 651 8.92 12.20 43.62
C SER A 651 8.74 11.80 45.09
N ASP A 652 8.32 10.55 45.32
CA ASP A 652 7.68 10.09 46.55
C ASP A 652 7.85 8.56 46.77
N ASP A 653 8.70 7.91 45.96
CA ASP A 653 8.99 6.47 45.92
C ASP A 653 7.78 5.51 45.83
N ARG A 654 6.55 6.03 45.61
CA ARG A 654 5.35 5.20 45.47
C ARG A 654 5.47 4.21 44.29
N PRO A 655 4.98 2.97 44.43
CA PRO A 655 5.07 1.97 43.37
C PRO A 655 4.16 2.34 42.19
N VAL A 656 4.75 2.50 41.01
CA VAL A 656 4.01 2.66 39.75
C VAL A 656 3.70 1.28 39.17
N ARG A 657 2.44 1.07 38.79
CA ARG A 657 1.90 -0.23 38.36
C ARG A 657 1.15 -0.10 37.04
N ILE A 658 1.23 -1.13 36.20
CA ILE A 658 0.43 -1.31 34.98
C ILE A 658 -0.48 -2.52 35.18
N ALA A 659 -1.76 -2.45 34.80
CA ALA A 659 -2.64 -3.61 34.79
C ALA A 659 -2.32 -4.53 33.59
N LEU A 660 -2.37 -5.85 33.76
CA LEU A 660 -2.00 -6.80 32.69
C LEU A 660 -2.84 -6.62 31.41
N ASP A 661 -4.10 -6.24 31.53
CA ASP A 661 -5.01 -5.96 30.43
C ASP A 661 -4.72 -4.64 29.71
N ALA A 662 -4.20 -3.62 30.40
CA ALA A 662 -3.73 -2.38 29.78
C ALA A 662 -2.59 -2.63 28.77
N LEU A 663 -1.80 -3.69 28.94
CA LEU A 663 -0.78 -4.11 27.96
C LEU A 663 -1.38 -4.61 26.63
N ARG A 664 -2.67 -5.00 26.59
CA ARG A 664 -3.40 -5.26 25.33
C ARG A 664 -3.48 -4.00 24.45
N LYS A 665 -3.35 -2.80 25.04
CA LYS A 665 -3.32 -1.51 24.33
C LYS A 665 -1.88 -1.04 24.04
N HIS A 666 -0.92 -1.95 24.14
CA HIS A 666 0.47 -1.83 23.67
C HIS A 666 1.34 -0.80 24.41
N VAL A 667 2.66 -0.98 24.26
CA VAL A 667 3.71 -0.21 24.92
C VAL A 667 4.68 0.35 23.89
N ALA A 668 5.05 1.62 24.00
CA ALA A 668 6.16 2.20 23.25
C ALA A 668 7.28 2.67 24.20
N VAL A 669 8.54 2.35 23.89
CA VAL A 669 9.74 2.72 24.66
C VAL A 669 10.67 3.55 23.78
N PHE A 670 10.82 4.82 24.12
CA PHE A 670 11.60 5.82 23.41
C PHE A 670 12.85 6.18 24.23
N ALA A 671 13.99 5.54 23.96
CA ALA A 671 15.17 5.67 24.81
C ALA A 671 16.47 5.47 24.03
N GLY A 672 17.45 6.35 24.23
CA GLY A 672 18.75 6.25 23.58
C GLY A 672 19.65 5.17 24.19
N SER A 673 20.74 4.86 23.50
CA SER A 673 21.80 4.00 24.02
C SER A 673 22.27 4.43 25.43
N GLY A 674 22.53 3.46 26.29
CA GLY A 674 22.89 3.67 27.70
C GLY A 674 21.73 4.02 28.65
N SER A 675 20.52 4.31 28.16
CA SER A 675 19.36 4.68 29.01
C SER A 675 18.76 3.54 29.85
N GLY A 676 19.15 2.29 29.63
CA GLY A 676 18.51 1.11 30.24
C GLY A 676 17.30 0.57 29.46
N LYS A 677 17.13 0.94 28.18
CA LYS A 677 16.09 0.44 27.27
C LYS A 677 15.92 -1.08 27.35
N THR A 678 17.02 -1.81 27.19
CA THR A 678 17.08 -3.29 27.24
C THR A 678 16.69 -3.85 28.62
N VAL A 679 17.12 -3.19 29.71
CA VAL A 679 16.77 -3.58 31.09
C VAL A 679 15.25 -3.47 31.32
N LEU A 680 14.63 -2.37 30.87
CA LEU A 680 13.18 -2.18 30.95
C LEU A 680 12.41 -3.23 30.13
N ILE A 681 12.87 -3.55 28.92
CA ILE A 681 12.27 -4.61 28.10
C ILE A 681 12.34 -5.96 28.81
N ARG A 682 13.52 -6.33 29.32
CA ARG A 682 13.73 -7.57 30.09
C ARG A 682 12.81 -7.63 31.30
N ARG A 683 12.78 -6.57 32.12
CA ARG A 683 11.95 -6.51 33.33
C ARG A 683 10.46 -6.65 33.01
N LEU A 684 9.99 -6.02 31.93
CA LEU A 684 8.61 -6.16 31.47
C LEU A 684 8.28 -7.61 31.06
N VAL A 685 9.18 -8.29 30.35
CA VAL A 685 9.03 -9.70 29.96
C VAL A 685 9.08 -10.64 31.18
N GLU A 686 10.04 -10.45 32.08
CA GLU A 686 10.22 -11.25 33.31
C GLU A 686 9.01 -11.14 34.24
N GLU A 687 8.51 -9.92 34.48
CA GLU A 687 7.30 -9.67 35.27
C GLU A 687 6.04 -10.26 34.61
N CYS A 688 5.95 -10.28 33.27
CA CYS A 688 4.86 -10.94 32.54
C CYS A 688 4.92 -12.47 32.68
N ALA A 689 6.11 -13.06 32.51
CA ALA A 689 6.35 -14.49 32.64
C ALA A 689 6.06 -15.00 34.07
N LEU A 690 6.49 -14.25 35.10
CA LEU A 690 6.16 -14.52 36.50
C LEU A 690 4.65 -14.56 36.78
N ARG A 691 3.82 -13.86 35.99
CA ARG A 691 2.36 -13.91 36.12
C ARG A 691 1.72 -15.03 35.29
N GLY A 692 2.43 -15.56 34.29
CA GLY A 692 1.99 -16.64 33.40
C GLY A 692 1.64 -16.19 31.98
N VAL A 693 2.17 -15.04 31.55
CA VAL A 693 2.03 -14.55 30.18
C VAL A 693 3.27 -14.94 29.39
N SER A 694 3.09 -15.74 28.34
CA SER A 694 4.16 -16.08 27.40
C SER A 694 4.49 -14.92 26.45
N SER A 695 5.74 -14.85 25.99
CA SER A 695 6.22 -13.82 25.07
C SER A 695 7.04 -14.37 23.90
N VAL A 696 6.90 -13.70 22.75
CA VAL A 696 7.83 -13.80 21.61
C VAL A 696 8.61 -12.50 21.53
N VAL A 697 9.93 -12.60 21.49
CA VAL A 697 10.86 -11.46 21.59
C VAL A 697 11.79 -11.45 20.39
N LEU A 698 11.73 -10.40 19.56
CA LEU A 698 12.68 -10.19 18.47
C LEU A 698 13.96 -9.57 19.02
N ASP A 699 15.10 -10.23 18.79
CA ASP A 699 16.41 -9.78 19.21
C ASP A 699 17.31 -9.51 17.97
N PRO A 700 17.33 -8.27 17.45
CA PRO A 700 18.15 -7.92 16.28
C PRO A 700 19.64 -7.82 16.60
N ASN A 701 20.01 -7.63 17.88
CA ASN A 701 21.33 -7.21 18.35
C ASN A 701 22.03 -8.23 19.28
N ASN A 702 21.34 -9.29 19.69
CA ASN A 702 21.78 -10.29 20.69
C ASN A 702 21.87 -9.77 22.14
N ASP A 703 21.00 -8.82 22.47
CA ASP A 703 20.91 -8.17 23.79
C ASP A 703 19.93 -8.85 24.76
N LEU A 704 19.01 -9.68 24.23
CA LEU A 704 17.89 -10.30 24.93
C LEU A 704 18.03 -11.83 25.04
N ALA A 705 18.88 -12.46 24.22
CA ALA A 705 19.17 -13.90 24.24
C ALA A 705 19.80 -14.43 25.56
N ARG A 706 20.12 -13.56 26.54
CA ARG A 706 20.48 -13.95 27.92
C ARG A 706 19.28 -13.91 28.90
N LEU A 707 18.03 -13.84 28.42
CA LEU A 707 16.83 -13.84 29.28
C LEU A 707 16.71 -15.10 30.17
N GLY A 708 17.38 -16.20 29.83
CA GLY A 708 17.47 -17.40 30.66
C GLY A 708 18.74 -17.51 31.52
N ASP A 709 19.69 -16.58 31.39
CA ASP A 709 20.95 -16.60 32.16
C ASP A 709 20.70 -16.05 33.58
N ALA A 710 21.05 -16.83 34.61
CA ALA A 710 21.09 -16.34 35.99
C ALA A 710 22.24 -15.33 36.20
N TRP A 711 22.05 -14.35 37.10
CA TRP A 711 23.15 -13.52 37.57
C TRP A 711 24.17 -14.37 38.36
N PRO A 712 25.49 -14.16 38.19
CA PRO A 712 26.51 -14.90 38.94
C PRO A 712 26.43 -14.66 40.46
N GLU A 713 26.14 -13.41 40.85
CA GLU A 713 25.89 -12.96 42.22
C GLU A 713 24.70 -11.97 42.19
N PRO A 714 23.85 -11.90 43.23
CA PRO A 714 22.73 -10.96 43.28
C PRO A 714 23.21 -9.49 43.18
N PRO A 715 22.75 -8.71 42.17
CA PRO A 715 23.12 -7.30 42.05
C PRO A 715 22.70 -6.46 43.27
N GLY A 716 23.61 -5.61 43.76
CA GLY A 716 23.33 -4.67 44.86
C GLY A 716 22.31 -3.56 44.53
N GLU A 717 21.75 -3.57 43.32
CA GLU A 717 20.72 -2.66 42.81
C GLU A 717 19.30 -3.30 42.85
N TRP A 718 19.19 -4.57 43.25
CA TRP A 718 17.92 -5.27 43.42
C TRP A 718 17.16 -4.81 44.68
N GLY A 719 15.83 -4.82 44.58
CA GLY A 719 14.95 -4.51 45.71
C GLY A 719 14.69 -5.71 46.62
N GLU A 720 13.98 -5.46 47.73
CA GLU A 720 13.48 -6.51 48.61
C GLU A 720 12.61 -7.51 47.83
N GLY A 721 12.94 -8.80 47.94
CA GLY A 721 12.27 -9.90 47.22
C GLY A 721 12.69 -10.12 45.76
N ASP A 722 13.51 -9.25 45.13
CA ASP A 722 13.91 -9.47 43.73
C ASP A 722 14.71 -10.76 43.53
N ALA A 723 15.51 -11.18 44.53
CA ALA A 723 16.26 -12.44 44.48
C ALA A 723 15.35 -13.69 44.43
N ASP A 724 14.32 -13.75 45.29
CA ASP A 724 13.33 -14.83 45.29
C ASP A 724 12.55 -14.87 43.97
N ARG A 725 12.27 -13.69 43.40
CA ARG A 725 11.55 -13.55 42.13
C ARG A 725 12.41 -13.92 40.93
N ALA A 726 13.72 -13.67 40.97
CA ALA A 726 14.66 -14.20 39.98
C ALA A 726 14.72 -15.74 40.04
N ALA A 727 14.77 -16.31 41.25
CA ALA A 727 14.72 -17.77 41.45
C ALA A 727 13.39 -18.38 40.96
N GLU A 728 12.23 -17.77 41.28
CA GLU A 728 10.93 -18.22 40.74
C GLU A 728 10.91 -18.10 39.21
N TYR A 729 11.36 -16.97 38.65
CA TYR A 729 11.37 -16.73 37.21
C TYR A 729 12.15 -17.83 36.46
N LEU A 730 13.38 -18.13 36.88
CA LEU A 730 14.21 -19.16 36.25
C LEU A 730 13.63 -20.57 36.45
N ALA A 731 13.10 -20.87 37.65
CA ALA A 731 12.49 -22.17 37.92
C ALA A 731 11.19 -22.40 37.13
N ARG A 732 10.31 -21.38 37.04
CA ARG A 732 8.95 -21.48 36.48
C ARG A 732 8.85 -21.11 35.00
N THR A 733 9.78 -20.34 34.44
CA THR A 733 9.73 -19.90 33.03
C THR A 733 10.50 -20.86 32.11
N ASP A 734 10.03 -20.99 30.89
CA ASP A 734 10.63 -21.76 29.80
C ASP A 734 11.21 -20.78 28.76
N VAL A 735 12.51 -20.47 28.87
CA VAL A 735 13.17 -19.47 28.00
C VAL A 735 13.94 -20.19 26.90
N VAL A 736 13.54 -20.02 25.64
CA VAL A 736 14.17 -20.68 24.48
C VAL A 736 14.73 -19.66 23.51
N VAL A 737 15.98 -19.85 23.09
CA VAL A 737 16.64 -19.02 22.07
C VAL A 737 16.52 -19.68 20.71
N TRP A 738 15.88 -19.00 19.76
CA TRP A 738 15.67 -19.43 18.40
C TRP A 738 16.60 -18.69 17.42
N THR A 739 17.15 -19.41 16.44
CA THR A 739 18.17 -18.90 15.52
C THR A 739 17.84 -19.27 14.07
N PRO A 740 16.93 -18.55 13.38
CA PRO A 740 16.57 -18.79 11.98
C PRO A 740 17.80 -18.93 11.07
N ARG A 741 17.77 -19.87 10.11
CA ARG A 741 18.89 -20.20 9.19
C ARG A 741 20.21 -20.68 9.85
N LYS A 742 20.28 -20.92 11.16
CA LYS A 742 21.46 -21.50 11.83
C LYS A 742 21.18 -22.94 12.29
N GLU A 743 21.51 -23.92 11.44
CA GLU A 743 21.33 -25.36 11.74
C GLU A 743 22.11 -25.82 12.99
N GLN A 744 23.21 -25.14 13.35
CA GLN A 744 24.01 -25.44 14.54
C GLN A 744 23.37 -24.96 15.86
N GLY A 745 22.20 -24.30 15.81
CA GLY A 745 21.44 -23.81 16.97
C GLY A 745 20.04 -24.43 17.01
N ARG A 746 19.03 -23.61 17.31
CA ARG A 746 17.61 -23.96 17.11
C ARG A 746 17.09 -23.26 15.84
N PRO A 747 17.27 -23.84 14.65
CA PRO A 747 16.75 -23.24 13.42
C PRO A 747 15.23 -23.18 13.44
N LEU A 748 14.70 -22.00 13.12
CA LEU A 748 13.31 -21.81 12.72
C LEU A 748 13.20 -21.80 11.19
N SER A 749 12.12 -22.39 10.69
CA SER A 749 11.80 -22.55 9.27
C SER A 749 10.31 -22.35 9.02
N PHE A 750 9.93 -21.74 7.90
CA PHE A 750 8.55 -21.77 7.43
C PHE A 750 8.32 -23.11 6.72
N GLN A 751 7.58 -24.00 7.38
CA GLN A 751 7.08 -25.24 6.79
C GLN A 751 5.75 -24.91 6.07
N PRO A 752 5.67 -25.05 4.73
CA PRO A 752 4.49 -24.68 3.96
C PRO A 752 3.46 -25.82 3.87
N LEU A 753 3.74 -26.96 4.50
CA LEU A 753 2.81 -28.06 4.69
C LEU A 753 2.45 -28.13 6.19
N PRO A 754 1.17 -28.23 6.56
CA PRO A 754 0.76 -28.54 7.92
C PRO A 754 1.03 -30.02 8.25
N ASP A 755 0.87 -30.39 9.53
CA ASP A 755 0.86 -31.81 9.90
C ASP A 755 -0.46 -32.46 9.50
N PHE A 756 -0.54 -32.90 8.24
CA PHE A 756 -1.69 -33.65 7.71
C PHE A 756 -2.04 -34.88 8.55
N ALA A 757 -1.06 -35.52 9.22
CA ALA A 757 -1.32 -36.74 9.99
C ALA A 757 -2.19 -36.48 11.24
N SER A 758 -2.13 -35.26 11.79
CA SER A 758 -2.97 -34.84 12.93
C SER A 758 -4.45 -34.65 12.57
N VAL A 759 -4.78 -34.45 11.29
CA VAL A 759 -6.13 -34.17 10.78
C VAL A 759 -6.64 -35.23 9.79
N LEU A 760 -5.95 -36.36 9.62
CA LEU A 760 -6.34 -37.41 8.64
C LEU A 760 -7.76 -37.98 8.84
N ASP A 761 -8.22 -38.02 10.09
CA ASP A 761 -9.50 -38.64 10.47
C ASP A 761 -10.70 -37.68 10.33
N ASP A 762 -10.48 -36.37 10.18
CA ASP A 762 -11.54 -35.37 9.95
C ASP A 762 -11.49 -34.85 8.49
N PRO A 763 -12.52 -35.12 7.66
CA PRO A 763 -12.52 -34.71 6.26
C PRO A 763 -12.53 -33.19 6.01
N ASP A 764 -13.07 -32.40 6.94
CA ASP A 764 -13.19 -30.95 6.81
C ASP A 764 -11.90 -30.26 7.30
N GLU A 765 -11.33 -30.68 8.45
CA GLU A 765 -10.02 -30.18 8.90
C GLU A 765 -8.89 -30.58 7.94
N PHE A 766 -8.92 -31.80 7.37
CA PHE A 766 -8.01 -32.19 6.29
C PHE A 766 -8.19 -31.29 5.05
N GLY A 767 -9.42 -30.90 4.74
CA GLY A 767 -9.73 -29.96 3.65
C GLY A 767 -9.10 -28.58 3.88
N GLU A 768 -9.26 -28.01 5.08
CA GLU A 768 -8.64 -26.74 5.45
C GLU A 768 -7.11 -26.82 5.44
N ALA A 769 -6.53 -27.93 5.90
CA ALA A 769 -5.09 -28.17 5.86
C ALA A 769 -4.53 -28.20 4.43
N VAL A 770 -5.25 -28.84 3.49
CA VAL A 770 -4.89 -28.87 2.07
C VAL A 770 -4.93 -27.48 1.45
N ASP A 771 -5.97 -26.69 1.71
CA ASP A 771 -6.11 -25.36 1.12
C ASP A 771 -5.13 -24.35 1.76
N ALA A 772 -4.78 -24.50 3.05
CA ALA A 772 -3.70 -23.75 3.69
C ALA A 772 -2.33 -24.04 3.06
N ALA A 773 -2.03 -25.32 2.77
CA ALA A 773 -0.81 -25.71 2.06
C ALA A 773 -0.75 -25.13 0.64
N LEU A 774 -1.88 -25.13 -0.08
CA LEU A 774 -1.96 -24.54 -1.42
C LEU A 774 -1.74 -23.03 -1.41
N ALA A 775 -2.32 -22.31 -0.45
CA ALA A 775 -2.08 -20.88 -0.29
C ALA A 775 -0.58 -20.55 -0.08
N ALA A 776 0.15 -21.40 0.66
CA ALA A 776 1.59 -21.24 0.89
C ALA A 776 2.48 -21.60 -0.34
N LEU A 777 1.98 -22.46 -1.23
CA LEU A 777 2.75 -23.01 -2.36
C LEU A 777 2.46 -22.35 -3.71
N VAL A 778 1.21 -21.94 -3.99
CA VAL A 778 0.78 -21.41 -5.31
C VAL A 778 1.66 -20.26 -5.84
N PRO A 779 2.05 -19.24 -5.06
CA PRO A 779 2.93 -18.17 -5.54
C PRO A 779 4.35 -18.67 -5.84
N ARG A 780 4.93 -19.50 -4.97
CA ARG A 780 6.29 -20.05 -5.12
C ARG A 780 6.39 -21.09 -6.26
N ALA A 781 5.29 -21.78 -6.56
CA ALA A 781 5.15 -22.68 -7.71
C ALA A 781 4.83 -21.96 -9.04
N LYS A 782 4.59 -20.64 -9.02
CA LYS A 782 4.30 -19.78 -10.19
C LYS A 782 3.06 -20.22 -10.99
N VAL A 783 2.06 -20.73 -10.27
CA VAL A 783 0.71 -21.07 -10.79
C VAL A 783 -0.34 -20.01 -10.39
N ASP A 784 0.14 -18.79 -10.20
CA ASP A 784 -0.60 -17.56 -9.96
C ASP A 784 -0.99 -16.83 -11.26
N GLY A 785 -0.17 -16.91 -12.30
CA GLY A 785 -0.28 -16.15 -13.56
C GLY A 785 -1.40 -16.54 -14.56
N ARG A 786 -1.04 -16.76 -15.85
CA ARG A 786 -2.01 -16.81 -16.98
C ARG A 786 -3.21 -17.73 -16.71
N PRO A 787 -4.47 -17.24 -16.73
CA PRO A 787 -5.60 -17.86 -16.03
C PRO A 787 -5.86 -19.33 -16.38
N ALA A 788 -5.88 -19.69 -17.66
CA ALA A 788 -6.14 -21.07 -18.09
C ALA A 788 -5.05 -22.07 -17.67
N ARG A 789 -3.77 -21.68 -17.72
CA ARG A 789 -2.64 -22.55 -17.31
C ARG A 789 -2.45 -22.55 -15.80
N ALA A 790 -2.66 -21.40 -15.15
CA ALA A 790 -2.68 -21.28 -13.70
C ALA A 790 -3.76 -22.16 -13.07
N HIS A 791 -4.99 -22.16 -13.61
CA HIS A 791 -6.08 -23.00 -13.11
C HIS A 791 -5.75 -24.50 -13.18
N LEU A 792 -5.21 -24.98 -14.32
CA LEU A 792 -4.76 -26.37 -14.47
C LEU A 792 -3.60 -26.70 -13.52
N GLY A 793 -2.61 -25.81 -13.38
CA GLY A 793 -1.49 -25.98 -12.45
C GLY A 793 -1.93 -26.08 -10.99
N ARG A 794 -2.85 -25.20 -10.55
CA ARG A 794 -3.45 -25.25 -9.21
C ARG A 794 -4.23 -26.55 -8.97
N ALA A 795 -4.94 -27.06 -9.97
CA ALA A 795 -5.67 -28.32 -9.86
C ALA A 795 -4.71 -29.52 -9.67
N VAL A 796 -3.67 -29.63 -10.51
CA VAL A 796 -2.62 -30.68 -10.37
C VAL A 796 -1.91 -30.57 -9.02
N LEU A 797 -1.61 -29.34 -8.56
CA LEU A 797 -1.00 -29.12 -7.24
C LEU A 797 -1.93 -29.56 -6.09
N ARG A 798 -3.25 -29.31 -6.18
CA ARG A 798 -4.24 -29.77 -5.18
C ARG A 798 -4.36 -31.28 -5.15
N GLU A 799 -4.39 -31.95 -6.31
CA GLU A 799 -4.39 -33.41 -6.40
C GLU A 799 -3.11 -34.02 -5.79
N ALA A 800 -1.94 -33.44 -6.09
CA ALA A 800 -0.66 -33.88 -5.53
C ALA A 800 -0.55 -33.66 -4.01
N VAL A 801 -0.99 -32.50 -3.49
CA VAL A 801 -1.01 -32.19 -2.04
C VAL A 801 -1.97 -33.13 -1.30
N VAL A 802 -3.17 -33.39 -1.83
CA VAL A 802 -4.13 -34.35 -1.25
C VAL A 802 -3.53 -35.76 -1.22
N HIS A 803 -2.86 -36.20 -2.28
CA HIS A 803 -2.21 -37.51 -2.35
C HIS A 803 -1.06 -37.62 -1.33
N TYR A 804 -0.21 -36.60 -1.24
CA TYR A 804 0.92 -36.55 -0.32
C TYR A 804 0.48 -36.52 1.16
N GLY A 805 -0.50 -35.67 1.50
CA GLY A 805 -1.05 -35.60 2.85
C GLY A 805 -1.71 -36.91 3.29
N ARG A 806 -2.44 -37.59 2.39
CA ARG A 806 -3.03 -38.93 2.65
C ARG A 806 -2.02 -40.06 2.81
N GLN A 807 -0.75 -39.84 2.47
CA GLN A 807 0.36 -40.76 2.74
C GLN A 807 1.14 -40.40 4.02
N GLY A 808 0.66 -39.42 4.81
CA GLY A 808 1.39 -38.90 5.97
C GLY A 808 2.58 -38.02 5.60
N GLY A 809 2.58 -37.45 4.39
CA GLY A 809 3.66 -36.63 3.88
C GLY A 809 3.69 -35.23 4.50
N THR A 810 4.68 -34.96 5.36
CA THR A 810 4.82 -33.70 6.11
C THR A 810 5.90 -32.75 5.58
N ALA A 811 6.83 -33.21 4.74
CA ALA A 811 8.00 -32.43 4.33
C ALA A 811 7.93 -31.96 2.87
N LEU A 812 8.17 -30.66 2.59
CA LEU A 812 8.13 -30.16 1.21
C LEU A 812 9.08 -30.90 0.27
N ASN A 813 10.25 -31.35 0.74
CA ASN A 813 11.17 -32.16 -0.07
C ASN A 813 10.51 -33.43 -0.64
N GLY A 814 9.59 -34.07 0.10
CA GLY A 814 8.85 -35.24 -0.37
C GLY A 814 7.76 -34.89 -1.37
N LEU A 815 7.02 -33.79 -1.15
CA LEU A 815 6.07 -33.28 -2.15
C LEU A 815 6.78 -32.84 -3.45
N VAL A 816 7.95 -32.23 -3.33
CA VAL A 816 8.80 -31.82 -4.46
C VAL A 816 9.40 -33.03 -5.21
N ALA A 817 9.58 -34.18 -4.54
CA ALA A 817 9.90 -35.43 -5.21
C ALA A 817 8.66 -36.01 -5.93
N LEU A 818 7.50 -36.05 -5.26
CA LEU A 818 6.23 -36.50 -5.83
C LEU A 818 5.78 -35.66 -7.05
N LEU A 819 6.08 -34.36 -7.06
CA LEU A 819 5.79 -33.49 -8.20
C LEU A 819 6.75 -33.71 -9.38
N ASP A 820 7.97 -34.18 -9.13
CA ASP A 820 8.95 -34.44 -10.20
C ASP A 820 8.65 -35.74 -10.96
N ASP A 821 8.24 -36.76 -10.21
CA ASP A 821 7.85 -38.11 -10.68
C ASP A 821 6.41 -38.42 -10.22
N LEU A 822 5.43 -37.72 -10.81
CA LEU A 822 4.02 -37.79 -10.42
C LEU A 822 3.40 -39.13 -10.86
N PRO A 823 2.97 -40.01 -9.92
CA PRO A 823 2.50 -41.35 -10.29
C PRO A 823 1.22 -41.35 -11.13
N ASP A 824 1.12 -42.31 -12.04
CA ASP A 824 -0.04 -42.52 -12.89
C ASP A 824 -1.34 -42.66 -12.06
N GLY A 825 -2.31 -41.81 -12.37
CA GLY A 825 -3.62 -41.79 -11.70
C GLY A 825 -3.75 -40.86 -10.49
N VAL A 826 -2.68 -40.19 -10.04
CA VAL A 826 -2.78 -39.12 -9.02
C VAL A 826 -3.54 -37.91 -9.56
N SER A 827 -3.25 -37.53 -10.81
CA SER A 827 -4.04 -36.57 -11.58
C SER A 827 -4.55 -37.24 -12.86
N ARG A 828 -5.74 -36.82 -13.31
CA ARG A 828 -6.32 -37.24 -14.60
C ARG A 828 -6.28 -36.15 -15.67
N LEU A 829 -5.61 -35.02 -15.39
CA LEU A 829 -5.55 -33.87 -16.27
C LEU A 829 -4.50 -34.05 -17.37
N GLU A 830 -4.84 -33.66 -18.60
CA GLU A 830 -3.95 -33.81 -19.75
C GLU A 830 -2.67 -32.95 -19.56
N GLY A 831 -1.51 -33.60 -19.61
CA GLY A 831 -0.22 -32.95 -19.37
C GLY A 831 0.13 -32.69 -17.91
N ALA A 832 -0.60 -33.26 -16.94
CA ALA A 832 -0.38 -33.07 -15.51
C ALA A 832 1.08 -33.31 -15.06
N ALA A 833 1.69 -34.42 -15.48
CA ALA A 833 3.08 -34.75 -15.13
C ALA A 833 4.07 -33.63 -15.52
N ARG A 834 3.94 -33.04 -16.72
CA ARG A 834 4.82 -31.93 -17.14
C ARG A 834 4.60 -30.66 -16.29
N LEU A 835 3.35 -30.35 -15.94
CA LEU A 835 3.04 -29.22 -15.06
C LEU A 835 3.61 -29.47 -13.65
N ALA A 836 3.55 -30.71 -13.17
CA ALA A 836 4.12 -31.11 -11.89
C ALA A 836 5.65 -30.94 -11.88
N THR A 837 6.38 -31.43 -12.90
CA THR A 837 7.83 -31.25 -13.02
C THR A 837 8.23 -29.77 -13.13
N GLU A 838 7.46 -28.95 -13.87
CA GLU A 838 7.66 -27.49 -13.92
C GLU A 838 7.49 -26.85 -12.52
N MET A 839 6.45 -27.23 -11.77
CA MET A 839 6.24 -26.78 -10.38
C MET A 839 7.32 -27.27 -9.43
N ALA A 840 7.80 -28.51 -9.56
CA ALA A 840 8.90 -29.06 -8.77
C ALA A 840 10.21 -28.27 -8.99
N GLN A 841 10.52 -27.91 -10.25
CA GLN A 841 11.67 -27.06 -10.58
C GLN A 841 11.53 -25.65 -9.99
N HIS A 842 10.35 -25.04 -10.04
CA HIS A 842 10.11 -23.73 -9.40
C HIS A 842 10.24 -23.81 -7.88
N LEU A 843 9.59 -24.77 -7.22
CA LEU A 843 9.68 -24.94 -5.77
C LEU A 843 11.12 -25.22 -5.30
N ARG A 844 11.92 -25.99 -6.05
CA ARG A 844 13.36 -26.16 -5.76
C ARG A 844 14.14 -24.85 -5.91
N ALA A 845 13.88 -24.07 -6.95
CA ALA A 845 14.54 -22.77 -7.13
C ALA A 845 14.24 -21.82 -5.97
N GLU A 846 13.00 -21.80 -5.47
CA GLU A 846 12.62 -21.03 -4.29
C GLU A 846 13.26 -21.60 -3.00
N MET A 847 13.32 -22.92 -2.80
CA MET A 847 14.02 -23.53 -1.65
C MET A 847 15.54 -23.26 -1.62
N ILE A 848 16.17 -23.13 -2.80
CA ILE A 848 17.58 -22.74 -2.92
C ILE A 848 17.76 -21.23 -2.66
N SER A 849 16.82 -20.40 -3.10
CA SER A 849 16.90 -18.93 -3.04
C SER A 849 16.49 -18.36 -1.67
N ASP A 850 15.50 -18.97 -1.02
CA ASP A 850 14.99 -18.63 0.31
C ASP A 850 15.13 -19.81 1.29
N PRO A 851 16.29 -20.02 1.93
CA PRO A 851 16.47 -21.08 2.93
C PRO A 851 15.67 -20.94 4.23
N LEU A 852 14.72 -20.00 4.34
CA LEU A 852 13.66 -20.05 5.35
C LEU A 852 12.46 -20.89 4.89
N PHE A 853 12.25 -21.03 3.58
CA PHE A 853 11.21 -21.86 2.97
C PHE A 853 11.67 -23.32 2.93
N ALA A 854 11.04 -24.17 3.75
CA ALA A 854 11.36 -25.60 3.87
C ALA A 854 12.83 -25.94 4.18
N GLY A 855 13.57 -25.02 4.81
CA GLY A 855 14.83 -25.34 5.48
C GLY A 855 14.63 -26.30 6.66
N LYS A 856 15.70 -26.94 7.14
CA LYS A 856 15.61 -27.81 8.32
C LYS A 856 15.38 -26.97 9.58
N GLY A 857 14.31 -27.22 10.31
CA GLY A 857 14.06 -26.56 11.59
C GLY A 857 12.67 -26.79 12.15
N VAL A 858 12.42 -26.16 13.30
CA VAL A 858 11.10 -26.11 13.92
C VAL A 858 10.22 -25.13 13.12
N PRO A 859 8.91 -25.41 12.93
CA PRO A 859 7.98 -24.46 12.32
C PRO A 859 8.00 -23.09 13.02
N VAL A 860 7.86 -22.01 12.25
CA VAL A 860 7.52 -20.67 12.78
C VAL A 860 6.04 -20.65 13.14
N ASP A 861 5.66 -21.46 14.13
CA ASP A 861 4.30 -21.58 14.64
C ASP A 861 4.17 -20.81 15.97
N PRO A 862 3.30 -19.79 16.06
CA PRO A 862 2.96 -19.11 17.31
C PRO A 862 2.59 -20.06 18.45
N GLU A 863 2.00 -21.22 18.17
CA GLU A 863 1.64 -22.20 19.20
C GLU A 863 2.88 -22.76 19.90
N VAL A 864 3.87 -23.20 19.13
CA VAL A 864 5.17 -23.65 19.64
C VAL A 864 5.91 -22.50 20.33
N LEU A 865 5.83 -21.30 19.76
CA LEU A 865 6.53 -20.12 20.25
C LEU A 865 5.91 -19.51 21.53
N LEU A 866 4.66 -19.81 21.87
CA LEU A 866 3.95 -19.29 23.06
C LEU A 866 3.56 -20.36 24.09
N THR A 867 3.50 -21.65 23.74
CA THR A 867 3.12 -22.72 24.68
C THR A 867 4.32 -23.15 25.53
N PRO A 868 4.26 -23.06 26.88
CA PRO A 868 5.34 -23.53 27.75
C PRO A 868 5.42 -25.07 27.81
N ALA A 869 6.61 -25.60 28.09
CA ALA A 869 6.77 -27.02 28.41
C ALA A 869 6.00 -27.43 29.68
N ALA A 870 5.73 -28.73 29.80
CA ALA A 870 4.97 -29.29 30.92
C ALA A 870 5.56 -28.88 32.29
N GLY A 871 4.71 -28.36 33.17
CA GLY A 871 5.10 -27.89 34.51
C GLY A 871 5.66 -26.46 34.59
N LYS A 872 5.98 -25.82 33.46
CA LYS A 872 6.38 -24.40 33.38
C LYS A 872 5.14 -23.49 33.30
N ARG A 873 5.28 -22.23 33.69
CA ARG A 873 4.21 -21.23 33.84
C ARG A 873 4.05 -20.32 32.61
N ALA A 874 5.14 -20.04 31.89
CA ALA A 874 5.18 -19.17 30.71
C ALA A 874 6.36 -19.56 29.80
N ARG A 875 6.21 -19.32 28.50
CA ARG A 875 7.26 -19.44 27.46
C ARG A 875 7.83 -18.06 27.16
N VAL A 876 9.15 -17.93 27.06
CA VAL A 876 9.83 -16.74 26.53
C VAL A 876 10.67 -17.18 25.34
N SER A 877 10.11 -17.01 24.14
CA SER A 877 10.78 -17.36 22.87
C SER A 877 11.56 -16.16 22.35
N VAL A 878 12.88 -16.17 22.52
CA VAL A 878 13.77 -15.10 22.01
C VAL A 878 14.28 -15.49 20.63
N ILE A 879 13.91 -14.74 19.60
CA ILE A 879 14.30 -15.00 18.21
C ILE A 879 15.46 -14.06 17.86
N SER A 880 16.68 -14.60 17.86
CA SER A 880 17.87 -13.86 17.40
C SER A 880 17.90 -13.79 15.88
N LEU A 881 17.97 -12.58 15.33
CA LEU A 881 18.00 -12.37 13.89
C LEU A 881 19.41 -12.52 13.29
N THR A 882 20.39 -13.01 14.06
CA THR A 882 21.80 -13.20 13.66
C THR A 882 21.98 -14.09 12.41
N GLY A 883 21.08 -15.02 12.13
CA GLY A 883 21.13 -15.83 10.91
C GLY A 883 20.58 -15.15 9.65
N LEU A 884 20.01 -13.95 9.78
CA LEU A 884 19.45 -13.16 8.68
C LEU A 884 20.41 -12.00 8.35
N THR A 885 21.04 -12.08 7.18
CA THR A 885 22.22 -11.26 6.83
C THR A 885 21.89 -9.94 6.13
N SER A 886 20.62 -9.69 5.82
CA SER A 886 20.15 -8.41 5.27
C SER A 886 18.82 -7.99 5.88
N ASP A 887 18.56 -6.69 5.91
CA ASP A 887 17.33 -6.13 6.48
C ASP A 887 16.08 -6.62 5.73
N ALA A 888 16.16 -6.83 4.41
CA ALA A 888 15.08 -7.42 3.63
C ALA A 888 14.72 -8.85 4.09
N GLN A 889 15.72 -9.68 4.46
CA GLN A 889 15.46 -11.00 5.05
C GLN A 889 14.87 -10.89 6.46
N ARG A 890 15.37 -9.95 7.29
CA ARG A 890 14.84 -9.68 8.64
C ARG A 890 13.38 -9.24 8.58
N GLN A 891 13.05 -8.30 7.70
CA GLN A 891 11.70 -7.79 7.49
C GLN A 891 10.77 -8.86 6.89
N SER A 892 11.23 -9.66 5.91
CA SER A 892 10.42 -10.75 5.34
C SER A 892 10.10 -11.85 6.37
N PHE A 893 11.08 -12.24 7.19
CA PHE A 893 10.86 -13.18 8.30
C PHE A 893 9.87 -12.62 9.32
N VAL A 894 10.03 -11.35 9.73
CA VAL A 894 9.15 -10.70 10.70
C VAL A 894 7.73 -10.53 10.15
N ASN A 895 7.57 -10.22 8.86
CA ASN A 895 6.25 -10.19 8.20
C ASN A 895 5.53 -11.55 8.32
N GLN A 896 6.19 -12.63 7.89
CA GLN A 896 5.61 -13.98 7.91
C GLN A 896 5.28 -14.45 9.34
N LEU A 897 6.16 -14.19 10.32
CA LEU A 897 5.89 -14.45 11.74
C LEU A 897 4.69 -13.63 12.27
N GLN A 898 4.60 -12.34 11.93
CA GLN A 898 3.50 -11.49 12.35
C GLN A 898 2.16 -11.91 11.73
N MET A 899 2.15 -12.35 10.47
CA MET A 899 0.97 -12.91 9.80
C MET A 899 0.52 -14.21 10.48
N ALA A 900 1.44 -15.13 10.75
CA ALA A 900 1.14 -16.37 11.49
C ALA A 900 0.56 -16.07 12.88
N LEU A 901 1.20 -15.15 13.63
CA LEU A 901 0.76 -14.72 14.96
C LEU A 901 -0.63 -14.09 14.92
N PHE A 902 -0.94 -13.26 13.93
CA PHE A 902 -2.26 -12.66 13.76
C PHE A 902 -3.36 -13.71 13.47
N SER A 903 -3.05 -14.71 12.64
CA SER A 903 -3.96 -15.82 12.33
C SER A 903 -4.11 -16.80 13.50
N TRP A 904 -3.11 -16.93 14.38
CA TRP A 904 -3.20 -17.74 15.59
C TRP A 904 -4.02 -17.06 16.68
N ILE A 905 -3.78 -15.77 17.00
CA ILE A 905 -4.57 -15.07 18.05
C ILE A 905 -6.05 -14.90 17.70
N LYS A 906 -6.41 -14.93 16.41
CA LYS A 906 -7.81 -14.97 15.96
C LYS A 906 -8.52 -16.27 16.35
N ARG A 907 -7.82 -17.41 16.26
CA ARG A 907 -8.33 -18.73 16.65
C ARG A 907 -8.19 -18.97 18.16
N HIS A 908 -7.17 -18.39 18.78
CA HIS A 908 -6.83 -18.53 20.19
C HIS A 908 -6.87 -17.18 20.94
N PRO A 909 -8.04 -16.51 21.03
CA PRO A 909 -8.16 -15.25 21.75
C PRO A 909 -7.86 -15.43 23.25
N ALA A 910 -7.53 -14.33 23.93
CA ALA A 910 -7.20 -14.35 25.35
C ALA A 910 -8.36 -14.90 26.24
N GLY A 911 -9.61 -14.64 25.85
CA GLY A 911 -10.78 -14.88 26.69
C GLY A 911 -10.71 -14.09 27.99
N ASP A 912 -11.02 -14.75 29.10
CA ASP A 912 -10.97 -14.19 30.46
C ASP A 912 -9.53 -13.92 30.96
N ARG A 913 -8.49 -14.39 30.25
CA ARG A 913 -7.09 -14.10 30.62
C ARG A 913 -6.82 -12.60 30.42
N PRO A 914 -6.30 -11.86 31.41
CA PRO A 914 -6.08 -10.41 31.26
C PRO A 914 -5.11 -10.09 30.11
N LEU A 915 -4.14 -10.97 29.83
CA LEU A 915 -3.26 -10.87 28.66
C LEU A 915 -3.05 -12.28 28.07
N GLY A 916 -3.25 -12.42 26.76
CA GLY A 916 -3.13 -13.71 26.04
C GLY A 916 -1.69 -14.09 25.70
N GLY A 917 -0.84 -13.07 25.53
CA GLY A 917 0.59 -13.18 25.22
C GLY A 917 1.21 -11.80 24.98
N LEU A 918 2.52 -11.73 24.78
CA LEU A 918 3.27 -10.50 24.50
C LEU A 918 4.18 -10.67 23.26
N PHE A 919 4.18 -9.71 22.34
CA PHE A 919 5.09 -9.66 21.21
C PHE A 919 6.00 -8.43 21.31
N VAL A 920 7.31 -8.65 21.39
CA VAL A 920 8.31 -7.61 21.68
C VAL A 920 9.18 -7.39 20.45
N MET A 921 9.25 -6.13 20.00
CA MET A 921 10.07 -5.67 18.89
C MET A 921 11.07 -4.64 19.40
N ASP A 922 12.34 -5.03 19.57
CA ASP A 922 13.40 -4.05 19.78
C ASP A 922 13.93 -3.49 18.46
N GLU A 923 14.43 -2.25 18.50
CA GLU A 923 14.75 -1.41 17.34
C GLU A 923 13.62 -1.39 16.29
N ALA A 924 12.38 -1.23 16.76
CA ALA A 924 11.14 -1.34 15.97
C ALA A 924 11.10 -0.46 14.71
N GLN A 925 11.85 0.65 14.68
CA GLN A 925 11.99 1.51 13.49
C GLN A 925 12.65 0.81 12.30
N THR A 926 13.40 -0.27 12.50
CA THR A 926 13.99 -1.08 11.42
C THR A 926 12.95 -1.97 10.71
N PHE A 927 11.82 -2.23 11.38
CA PHE A 927 10.72 -3.05 10.89
C PHE A 927 9.52 -2.20 10.43
N ALA A 928 9.20 -1.11 11.13
CA ALA A 928 8.11 -0.20 10.77
C ALA A 928 8.53 1.29 10.86
N PRO A 929 9.29 1.78 9.86
CA PRO A 929 9.72 3.18 9.81
C PRO A 929 8.53 4.14 9.61
N SER A 930 8.74 5.42 9.94
CA SER A 930 7.75 6.49 9.72
C SER A 930 7.67 7.02 8.29
N GLY A 931 8.70 6.78 7.46
CA GLY A 931 8.78 7.25 6.07
C GLY A 931 8.69 6.13 5.04
N ALA A 932 9.76 5.31 4.94
CA ALA A 932 9.82 4.20 4.00
C ALA A 932 8.99 2.99 4.49
N THR A 933 8.26 2.35 3.58
CA THR A 933 7.58 1.07 3.83
C THR A 933 8.53 -0.10 3.66
N THR A 934 8.49 -1.05 4.60
CA THR A 934 9.23 -2.32 4.55
C THR A 934 8.29 -3.49 4.23
N ALA A 935 8.86 -4.68 4.01
CA ALA A 935 8.09 -5.91 3.86
C ALA A 935 7.19 -6.25 5.08
N CYS A 936 7.49 -5.74 6.29
CA CYS A 936 6.71 -5.98 7.51
C CYS A 936 5.98 -4.74 8.06
N THR A 937 5.98 -3.60 7.35
CA THR A 937 5.25 -2.40 7.83
C THR A 937 3.75 -2.71 7.99
N GLN A 938 3.11 -3.31 6.98
CA GLN A 938 1.66 -3.52 6.99
C GLN A 938 1.20 -4.54 8.03
N SER A 939 1.93 -5.65 8.19
CA SER A 939 1.70 -6.66 9.22
C SER A 939 1.88 -6.10 10.64
N THR A 940 2.90 -5.25 10.84
CA THR A 940 3.14 -4.58 12.13
C THR A 940 1.98 -3.62 12.46
N LEU A 941 1.45 -2.89 11.47
CA LEU A 941 0.32 -1.98 11.66
C LEU A 941 -1.00 -2.71 11.91
N ALA A 942 -1.27 -3.81 11.20
CA ALA A 942 -2.44 -4.64 11.42
C ALA A 942 -2.47 -5.20 12.86
N LEU A 943 -1.33 -5.69 13.37
CA LEU A 943 -1.19 -6.08 14.77
C LEU A 943 -1.40 -4.89 15.71
N ALA A 944 -0.72 -3.76 15.50
CA ALA A 944 -0.81 -2.59 16.39
C ALA A 944 -2.22 -1.96 16.47
N ALA A 945 -3.09 -2.18 15.48
CA ALA A 945 -4.49 -1.74 15.53
C ALA A 945 -5.43 -2.81 16.14
N GLN A 946 -5.26 -4.08 15.76
CA GLN A 946 -6.28 -5.12 15.99
C GLN A 946 -5.91 -6.17 17.05
N ALA A 947 -4.63 -6.38 17.38
CA ALA A 947 -4.18 -7.38 18.36
C ALA A 947 -4.85 -7.20 19.74
N ARG A 948 -5.16 -5.94 20.10
CA ARG A 948 -5.93 -5.57 21.30
C ARG A 948 -7.26 -6.31 21.44
N LYS A 949 -7.97 -6.56 20.32
CA LYS A 949 -9.28 -7.21 20.28
C LYS A 949 -9.18 -8.71 20.63
N TYR A 950 -8.05 -9.34 20.32
CA TYR A 950 -7.76 -10.75 20.62
C TYR A 950 -6.94 -10.94 21.91
N GLY A 951 -6.47 -9.85 22.52
CA GLY A 951 -5.77 -9.83 23.79
C GLY A 951 -4.26 -10.11 23.72
N LEU A 952 -3.62 -9.89 22.56
CA LEU A 952 -2.17 -9.89 22.43
C LEU A 952 -1.62 -8.49 22.71
N GLY A 953 -0.67 -8.38 23.64
CA GLY A 953 0.08 -7.14 23.89
C GLY A 953 1.29 -7.00 22.94
N LEU A 954 1.66 -5.76 22.60
CA LEU A 954 2.84 -5.46 21.78
C LEU A 954 3.73 -4.45 22.51
N VAL A 955 5.06 -4.63 22.38
CA VAL A 955 6.08 -3.72 22.92
C VAL A 955 6.98 -3.28 21.78
N PHE A 956 6.99 -1.98 21.50
CA PHE A 956 7.83 -1.37 20.47
C PHE A 956 8.92 -0.53 21.12
N ALA A 957 10.18 -0.90 20.98
CA ALA A 957 11.30 -0.14 21.53
C ALA A 957 12.15 0.48 20.42
N THR A 958 12.54 1.74 20.60
CA THR A 958 13.28 2.51 19.59
C THR A 958 14.16 3.59 20.21
N GLN A 959 15.31 3.85 19.59
CA GLN A 959 16.16 5.01 19.89
C GLN A 959 15.73 6.29 19.14
N ALA A 960 14.79 6.20 18.18
CA ALA A 960 14.38 7.28 17.30
C ALA A 960 12.86 7.55 17.41
N PRO A 961 12.40 8.51 18.23
CA PRO A 961 10.97 8.68 18.49
C PRO A 961 10.13 9.05 17.26
N LYS A 962 10.71 9.83 16.33
CA LYS A 962 10.13 10.11 14.99
C LYS A 962 10.49 9.08 13.92
N GLY A 963 11.27 8.05 14.26
CA GLY A 963 11.67 6.98 13.33
C GLY A 963 10.65 5.85 13.23
N LEU A 964 9.86 5.61 14.29
CA LEU A 964 8.79 4.61 14.34
C LEU A 964 7.48 5.17 13.74
N HIS A 965 6.71 4.35 13.01
CA HIS A 965 5.49 4.79 12.32
C HIS A 965 4.41 5.38 13.27
N ASN A 966 3.84 6.52 12.89
CA ASN A 966 2.94 7.33 13.74
C ASN A 966 1.69 6.58 14.22
N GLN A 967 1.15 5.65 13.43
CA GLN A 967 0.01 4.82 13.85
C GLN A 967 0.38 3.82 14.95
N ILE A 968 1.64 3.42 15.07
CA ILE A 968 2.12 2.55 16.16
C ILE A 968 2.25 3.37 17.45
N THR A 969 2.85 4.55 17.37
CA THR A 969 3.03 5.44 18.53
C THR A 969 1.69 5.98 19.05
N GLY A 970 0.71 6.18 18.17
CA GLY A 970 -0.68 6.52 18.51
C GLY A 970 -1.47 5.38 19.17
N ASN A 971 -1.38 4.15 18.64
CA ASN A 971 -2.07 2.99 19.24
C ASN A 971 -1.45 2.52 20.57
N ALA A 972 -0.17 2.80 20.82
CA ALA A 972 0.48 2.51 22.09
C ALA A 972 -0.09 3.39 23.23
N ALA A 973 -0.96 2.83 24.06
CA ALA A 973 -1.54 3.50 25.22
C ALA A 973 -0.47 3.87 26.26
N THR A 974 0.40 2.91 26.60
CA THR A 974 1.49 3.11 27.57
C THR A 974 2.75 3.56 26.84
N GLN A 975 3.41 4.61 27.35
CA GLN A 975 4.64 5.15 26.76
C GLN A 975 5.73 5.36 27.83
N PHE A 976 6.98 5.11 27.45
CA PHE A 976 8.18 5.38 28.24
C PHE A 976 9.15 6.25 27.45
N PHE A 977 9.67 7.30 28.08
CA PHE A 977 10.72 8.18 27.53
C PHE A 977 11.93 8.13 28.45
N GLY A 978 13.01 7.50 27.98
CA GLY A 978 14.30 7.41 28.67
C GLY A 978 15.22 8.59 28.31
N LEU A 979 16.50 8.48 28.68
CA LEU A 979 17.53 9.46 28.33
C LEU A 979 17.64 9.60 26.80
N LEU A 980 17.53 10.84 26.30
CA LEU A 980 17.71 11.20 24.90
C LEU A 980 18.68 12.39 24.79
N ASN A 981 19.77 12.18 24.06
CA ASN A 981 20.89 13.14 24.00
C ASN A 981 20.84 14.04 22.74
N ALA A 982 20.28 13.56 21.63
CA ALA A 982 20.23 14.34 20.39
C ALA A 982 19.08 15.37 20.40
N PRO A 983 19.32 16.66 20.05
CA PRO A 983 18.27 17.69 20.04
C PRO A 983 17.01 17.32 19.24
N ALA A 984 17.17 16.63 18.10
CA ALA A 984 16.04 16.17 17.29
C ALA A 984 15.19 15.09 18.01
N GLN A 985 15.83 14.16 18.75
CA GLN A 985 15.14 13.16 19.55
C GLN A 985 14.42 13.79 20.75
N ILE A 986 15.05 14.76 21.42
CA ILE A 986 14.47 15.50 22.55
C ILE A 986 13.20 16.25 22.12
N THR A 987 13.26 16.97 20.99
CA THR A 987 12.12 17.67 20.42
C THR A 987 11.00 16.69 20.03
N ALA A 988 11.33 15.60 19.33
CA ALA A 988 10.37 14.56 18.97
C ALA A 988 9.68 13.91 20.19
N ALA A 989 10.43 13.64 21.27
CA ALA A 989 9.88 13.08 22.50
C ALA A 989 8.91 14.05 23.20
N ARG A 990 9.23 15.34 23.26
CA ARG A 990 8.32 16.37 23.81
C ARG A 990 7.07 16.55 22.95
N GLU A 991 7.18 16.49 21.63
CA GLU A 991 6.01 16.54 20.73
C GLU A 991 5.07 15.35 20.95
N LEU A 992 5.60 14.13 21.06
CA LEU A 992 4.81 12.93 21.38
C LEU A 992 4.17 13.00 22.77
N ALA A 993 4.90 13.46 23.78
CA ALA A 993 4.35 13.67 25.12
C ALA A 993 3.21 14.72 25.14
N ARG A 994 3.34 15.79 24.34
CA ARG A 994 2.31 16.84 24.19
C ARG A 994 1.07 16.36 23.44
N ALA A 995 1.24 15.51 22.43
CA ALA A 995 0.11 14.83 21.78
C ALA A 995 -0.68 13.94 22.76
N LYS A 996 0.00 13.42 23.80
CA LYS A 996 -0.60 12.68 24.94
C LYS A 996 -1.03 13.58 26.11
N GLY A 997 -0.98 14.92 25.98
CA GLY A 997 -1.47 15.87 27.00
C GLY A 997 -0.49 16.16 28.15
N GLY A 998 0.81 15.89 28.00
CA GLY A 998 1.83 16.25 29.00
C GLY A 998 3.14 16.76 28.39
N ASP A 999 4.24 16.70 29.14
CA ASP A 999 5.57 17.09 28.66
C ASP A 999 6.66 16.25 29.37
N VAL A 1000 7.85 16.18 28.77
CA VAL A 1000 9.04 15.51 29.30
C VAL A 1000 10.20 16.52 29.38
N PRO A 1001 10.13 17.49 30.31
CA PRO A 1001 10.91 18.73 30.23
C PRO A 1001 12.42 18.52 30.39
N ASP A 1002 12.87 17.54 31.17
CA ASP A 1002 14.29 17.24 31.39
C ASP A 1002 14.70 15.82 30.94
N VAL A 1003 14.07 15.31 29.88
CA VAL A 1003 14.38 14.00 29.26
C VAL A 1003 15.87 13.81 28.91
N SER A 1004 16.61 14.90 28.65
CA SER A 1004 18.07 14.90 28.41
C SER A 1004 18.94 14.94 29.68
N ARG A 1005 18.33 14.85 30.87
CA ARG A 1005 19.00 14.82 32.19
C ARG A 1005 18.65 13.58 33.01
N LEU A 1006 17.89 12.64 32.45
CA LEU A 1006 17.57 11.36 33.08
C LEU A 1006 18.83 10.52 33.27
N ARG A 1007 18.93 9.80 34.38
CA ARG A 1007 19.96 8.76 34.56
C ARG A 1007 19.53 7.47 33.87
N SER A 1008 20.46 6.53 33.68
CA SER A 1008 20.10 5.16 33.28
C SER A 1008 19.12 4.56 34.29
N GLY A 1009 18.12 3.81 33.83
CA GLY A 1009 17.06 3.29 34.69
C GLY A 1009 16.05 4.35 35.19
N GLN A 1010 16.10 5.59 34.68
CA GLN A 1010 15.06 6.60 34.88
C GLN A 1010 14.29 6.86 33.59
N PHE A 1011 12.97 6.81 33.67
CA PHE A 1011 12.06 7.04 32.55
C PHE A 1011 10.93 7.98 32.97
N TYR A 1012 10.47 8.84 32.07
CA TYR A 1012 9.11 9.35 32.14
C TYR A 1012 8.16 8.27 31.61
N THR A 1013 7.14 7.92 32.37
CA THR A 1013 6.08 6.99 31.91
C THR A 1013 4.70 7.64 31.98
N ALA A 1014 3.88 7.38 30.97
CA ALA A 1014 2.45 7.58 31.01
C ALA A 1014 1.78 6.21 30.84
N VAL A 1015 1.02 5.79 31.84
CA VAL A 1015 0.21 4.56 31.83
C VAL A 1015 -1.22 4.97 31.52
N GLU A 1016 -1.80 4.39 30.47
CA GLU A 1016 -3.18 4.53 29.98
C GLU A 1016 -3.93 5.82 30.44
N GLY A 1017 -3.69 6.93 29.76
CA GLY A 1017 -4.40 8.21 30.02
C GLY A 1017 -3.94 8.98 31.27
N GLY A 1018 -3.11 8.38 32.13
CA GLY A 1018 -2.45 9.06 33.24
C GLY A 1018 -1.36 10.04 32.79
N SER A 1019 -1.07 11.02 33.64
CA SER A 1019 -0.03 12.03 33.39
C SER A 1019 1.39 11.47 33.48
N PHE A 1020 2.31 12.07 32.72
CA PHE A 1020 3.72 11.66 32.69
C PHE A 1020 4.38 11.79 34.07
N THR A 1021 4.72 10.65 34.66
CA THR A 1021 5.40 10.53 35.96
C THR A 1021 6.84 10.07 35.74
N LYS A 1022 7.81 10.66 36.43
CA LYS A 1022 9.20 10.19 36.40
C LYS A 1022 9.35 8.99 37.33
N VAL A 1023 9.90 7.88 36.84
CA VAL A 1023 9.99 6.58 37.53
C VAL A 1023 11.42 6.05 37.47
N ARG A 1024 11.89 5.51 38.59
CA ARG A 1024 13.10 4.69 38.72
C ARG A 1024 12.70 3.22 38.55
N THR A 1025 13.08 2.62 37.44
CA THR A 1025 12.80 1.20 37.13
C THR A 1025 13.85 0.30 37.80
N PRO A 1026 13.49 -0.88 38.35
CA PRO A 1026 14.45 -1.80 38.93
C PRO A 1026 15.27 -2.51 37.83
N LEU A 1027 16.40 -3.10 38.23
CA LEU A 1027 17.22 -3.93 37.36
C LEU A 1027 16.47 -5.22 36.98
N CYS A 1028 16.85 -5.84 35.86
CA CYS A 1028 16.27 -7.10 35.38
C CYS A 1028 16.69 -8.31 36.25
N LEU A 1029 15.83 -9.32 36.27
CA LEU A 1029 16.00 -10.57 37.03
C LEU A 1029 16.96 -11.55 36.31
N SER A 1030 17.08 -11.44 34.98
CA SER A 1030 18.07 -12.15 34.15
C SER A 1030 19.38 -11.35 33.98
N HIS A 1031 20.50 -12.06 33.78
CA HIS A 1031 21.84 -11.49 33.70
C HIS A 1031 22.02 -10.53 32.51
N HIS A 1032 22.38 -9.28 32.81
CA HIS A 1032 22.64 -8.22 31.82
C HIS A 1032 24.02 -7.58 32.03
N PRO A 1033 25.08 -8.11 31.37
CA PRO A 1033 26.39 -7.48 31.32
C PRO A 1033 26.44 -6.36 30.27
N SER A 1034 27.54 -5.59 30.27
CA SER A 1034 27.75 -4.40 29.46
C SER A 1034 27.90 -4.60 27.93
N GLY A 1035 27.72 -5.82 27.41
CA GLY A 1035 27.87 -6.13 25.99
C GLY A 1035 26.95 -7.25 25.48
N PRO A 1036 26.53 -7.16 24.19
CA PRO A 1036 25.72 -8.19 23.53
C PRO A 1036 26.49 -9.52 23.41
N LEU A 1037 25.78 -10.58 23.02
CA LEU A 1037 26.43 -11.85 22.69
C LEU A 1037 27.00 -11.87 21.27
N THR A 1038 28.15 -12.53 21.12
CA THR A 1038 28.63 -12.92 19.78
C THR A 1038 27.70 -13.95 19.15
N SER A 1039 27.70 -14.01 17.81
CA SER A 1039 26.88 -14.95 17.03
C SER A 1039 27.03 -16.42 17.46
N GLU A 1040 28.25 -16.81 17.86
CA GLU A 1040 28.59 -18.16 18.28
C GLU A 1040 28.04 -18.46 19.69
N GLU A 1041 28.13 -17.51 20.62
CA GLU A 1041 27.56 -17.66 21.97
C GLU A 1041 26.02 -17.72 21.99
N VAL A 1042 25.35 -17.11 21.00
CA VAL A 1042 23.89 -17.21 20.83
C VAL A 1042 23.52 -18.60 20.32
N VAL A 1043 24.21 -19.10 19.29
CA VAL A 1043 24.02 -20.46 18.77
C VAL A 1043 24.32 -21.51 19.85
N ALA A 1044 25.40 -21.31 20.61
CA ALA A 1044 25.77 -22.17 21.74
C ALA A 1044 24.82 -22.07 22.94
N ARG A 1045 23.97 -21.05 23.04
CA ARG A 1045 22.84 -20.97 23.99
C ARG A 1045 21.59 -21.67 23.47
N ALA A 1046 21.24 -21.49 22.20
CA ALA A 1046 20.10 -22.13 21.57
C ALA A 1046 20.12 -23.67 21.73
N ASN A 1047 21.31 -24.29 21.69
CA ASN A 1047 21.48 -25.73 21.94
C ASN A 1047 21.29 -26.18 23.40
N ARG A 1048 21.32 -25.25 24.36
CA ARG A 1048 21.20 -25.54 25.81
C ARG A 1048 19.81 -25.20 26.36
N SER A 1049 19.19 -24.17 25.80
CA SER A 1049 17.78 -23.75 26.08
C SER A 1049 16.59 -24.78 25.67
#